data_AF-A0A1Y2E2J0-F1
#
_entry.id   AF-A0A1Y2E2J0-F1
#
_cell.length_a   1.000
_cell.length_b   1.000
_cell.length_c   1.000
_cell.angle_alpha   90.00
_cell.angle_beta   90.00
_cell.angle_gamma   90.00
#
_symmetry.space_group_name_H-M   'P 1'
#
loop_
_entity.id
_entity.type
_entity.pdbx_description
1 polymer ?
#
loop_
_entity_poly.entity_id
_entity_poly.type
_entity_poly.pdbx_seq_one_letter_code
_entity_poly.pdbx_strand_id
1 'polypeptide(L)'
;MALFQCGTNGQCTRVAGFIADKSNSYYYIDATSEASNKDSTDNNYFTDSCTHSNAGKLNRSDSYKFCIGSNQSIPFPQSASHFLGYDGSSGFKMITTDKNVISIGAQIASIAGGLNGVNISTKTRLDIASSNGSAIEAVLSHLELYYCEVADYKICKRTYGYIVSSDGNIYEIPASGLNNNAAVELNTQCSSSSDYGVLFTGNKLCLSSSIEIEFPGDDTITEYLFKENSVTSNPFTTSTSNVEVLIEVAQKYMVVNNIYFDTLADGAHIFKLSNTLKYDELSSTITTLEGPAFVILCEDGVCSKKNVEVGYYKNSIDMKCSGSPIQCIKYTKSEKGCDEENIISQIDKDDHLCLNSTGTIYSEFDADGTSDYALIYYDEDSIFTNVSSEKYGLIKASTHTLLIDTTTSSICVNESTFDVTPKEGTCSSPTVEYSCISGVCGLKTSEGQAYEKECDVVSGVSCTDGSYHLKNTELFYCEKQGDPCQSVSDVGYFIVDETTIFFCKKNGITLECGSLANVANEENCSNALVGEVAMINSQLSICVSNDTPIPLTSSNKGTYIVYGKSGDIFGINGAGKEYGIINVDEKIITLHQNYNNHLKYVYVDQSETGKYKVLEKGISTCPTDKDNGMLELECSNGFCKTPAA
;
A
#
# COMPACT_ATOMS: atom_id res chain seq x y z
N MET A 1 8.36 48.57 -25.76
CA MET A 1 8.82 47.48 -24.88
C MET A 1 9.13 46.27 -25.74
N ALA A 2 10.33 45.72 -25.59
CA ALA A 2 10.80 44.58 -26.37
C ALA A 2 11.54 43.60 -25.47
N LEU A 3 11.49 42.31 -25.82
CA LEU A 3 12.15 41.23 -25.12
C LEU A 3 13.22 40.64 -26.05
N PHE A 4 14.43 40.47 -25.53
CA PHE A 4 15.56 39.95 -26.30
C PHE A 4 16.17 38.75 -25.58
N GLN A 5 16.55 37.75 -26.35
CA GLN A 5 17.33 36.62 -25.87
C GLN A 5 18.71 36.65 -26.52
N CYS A 6 19.75 36.70 -25.69
CA CYS A 6 21.13 36.84 -26.14
C CYS A 6 21.86 35.49 -26.08
N GLY A 7 22.56 35.15 -27.16
CA GLY A 7 23.46 33.99 -27.20
C GLY A 7 24.78 34.26 -26.49
N THR A 8 25.58 33.20 -26.30
CA THR A 8 26.92 33.28 -25.68
C THR A 8 27.91 34.14 -26.47
N ASN A 9 27.67 34.34 -27.76
CA ASN A 9 28.42 35.24 -28.62
C ASN A 9 28.02 36.73 -28.48
N GLY A 10 27.08 37.05 -27.58
CA GLY A 10 26.58 38.40 -27.33
C GLY A 10 25.56 38.91 -28.36
N GLN A 11 25.17 38.09 -29.35
CA GLN A 11 24.12 38.47 -30.30
C GLN A 11 22.75 38.24 -29.69
N CYS A 12 21.89 39.26 -29.75
CA CYS A 12 20.55 39.21 -29.18
C CYS A 12 19.48 39.20 -30.27
N THR A 13 18.54 38.28 -30.15
CA THR A 13 17.39 38.18 -31.04
C THR A 13 16.14 38.61 -30.28
N ARG A 14 15.29 39.42 -30.92
CA ARG A 14 13.99 39.77 -30.35
C ARG A 14 13.12 38.50 -30.31
N VAL A 15 12.49 38.23 -29.17
CA VAL A 15 11.67 37.04 -28.96
C VAL A 15 10.30 37.42 -28.43
N ALA A 16 9.33 36.53 -28.61
CA ALA A 16 8.02 36.66 -27.97
C ALA A 16 8.12 36.26 -26.50
N GLY A 17 7.14 36.66 -25.70
CA GLY A 17 7.11 36.24 -24.31
C GLY A 17 6.12 37.00 -23.46
N PHE A 18 6.23 36.81 -22.16
CA PHE A 18 5.42 37.49 -21.17
C PHE A 18 6.29 38.15 -20.12
N ILE A 19 5.85 39.29 -19.63
CA ILE A 19 6.49 39.95 -18.49
C ILE A 19 5.44 40.37 -17.47
N ALA A 20 5.83 40.40 -16.20
CA ALA A 20 5.07 41.03 -15.13
C ALA A 20 5.81 42.26 -14.62
N ASP A 21 5.08 43.36 -14.41
CA ASP A 21 5.62 44.53 -13.75
C ASP A 21 5.64 44.35 -12.21
N LYS A 22 6.07 45.39 -11.48
CA LYS A 22 6.11 45.36 -10.00
C LYS A 22 4.73 45.39 -9.35
N SER A 23 3.68 45.71 -10.11
CA SER A 23 2.29 45.80 -9.66
C SER A 23 1.51 44.53 -9.98
N ASN A 24 2.19 43.47 -10.46
CA ASN A 24 1.57 42.24 -10.98
C ASN A 24 0.61 42.48 -12.15
N SER A 25 0.92 43.47 -12.99
CA SER A 25 0.30 43.61 -14.31
C SER A 25 1.09 42.82 -15.33
N TYR A 26 0.39 42.03 -16.15
CA TYR A 26 0.98 41.08 -17.09
C TYR A 26 0.82 41.56 -18.53
N TYR A 27 1.88 41.39 -19.32
CA TYR A 27 1.94 41.83 -20.71
C TYR A 27 2.53 40.74 -21.60
N TYR A 28 1.95 40.57 -22.78
CA TYR A 28 2.55 39.82 -23.86
C TYR A 28 3.43 40.73 -24.71
N ILE A 29 4.66 40.28 -24.98
CA ILE A 29 5.63 40.94 -25.85
C ILE A 29 5.67 40.20 -27.18
N ASP A 30 5.40 40.91 -28.26
CA ASP A 30 5.45 40.35 -29.61
C ASP A 30 6.88 40.31 -30.16
N ALA A 31 7.21 39.24 -30.88
CA ALA A 31 8.54 39.01 -31.45
C ALA A 31 8.87 39.95 -32.62
N THR A 32 7.88 40.58 -33.25
CA THR A 32 8.03 41.34 -34.50
C THR A 32 7.96 42.85 -34.29
N SER A 33 7.03 43.34 -33.47
CA SER A 33 6.77 44.78 -33.34
C SER A 33 6.25 45.16 -31.97
N GLU A 34 6.70 46.31 -31.43
CA GLU A 34 6.21 46.81 -30.14
C GLU A 34 4.73 47.20 -30.19
N ALA A 35 4.24 47.60 -31.37
CA ALA A 35 2.84 47.97 -31.58
C ALA A 35 1.88 46.76 -31.43
N SER A 36 2.41 45.54 -31.46
CA SER A 36 1.66 44.29 -31.33
C SER A 36 1.60 43.75 -29.90
N ASN A 37 2.30 44.38 -28.94
CA ASN A 37 2.27 43.98 -27.53
C ASN A 37 0.85 44.10 -26.96
N LYS A 38 0.47 43.18 -26.07
CA LYS A 38 -0.87 43.09 -25.49
C LYS A 38 -0.82 43.11 -23.96
N ASP A 39 -1.87 43.63 -23.34
CA ASP A 39 -2.10 43.49 -21.91
C ASP A 39 -2.99 42.28 -21.60
N SER A 40 -3.25 42.04 -20.32
CA SER A 40 -4.03 40.89 -19.84
C SER A 40 -5.49 40.85 -20.29
N THR A 41 -6.00 41.90 -20.93
CA THR A 41 -7.37 41.90 -21.48
C THR A 41 -7.49 41.21 -22.84
N ASP A 42 -6.37 40.92 -23.52
CA ASP A 42 -6.37 40.29 -24.85
C ASP A 42 -6.51 38.76 -24.78
N ASN A 43 -7.61 38.22 -25.30
CA ASN A 43 -7.92 36.78 -25.24
C ASN A 43 -7.08 35.90 -26.19
N ASN A 44 -6.22 36.48 -27.05
CA ASN A 44 -5.33 35.69 -27.91
C ASN A 44 -4.10 35.19 -27.14
N TYR A 45 -3.68 35.89 -26.09
CA TYR A 45 -2.48 35.58 -25.32
C TYR A 45 -2.77 35.31 -23.84
N PHE A 46 -3.99 35.62 -23.41
CA PHE A 46 -4.50 35.35 -22.08
C PHE A 46 -5.76 34.50 -22.18
N THR A 47 -5.91 33.56 -21.26
CA THR A 47 -6.99 32.57 -21.19
C THR A 47 -7.47 32.44 -19.76
N ASP A 48 -8.61 31.77 -19.56
CA ASP A 48 -9.15 31.46 -18.22
C ASP A 48 -8.99 29.96 -17.88
N SER A 49 -8.43 29.17 -18.80
CA SER A 49 -8.05 27.77 -18.62
C SER A 49 -6.90 27.36 -19.54
N CYS A 50 -6.04 26.46 -19.07
CA CYS A 50 -5.06 25.78 -19.94
C CYS A 50 -5.74 24.59 -20.60
N THR A 51 -5.73 24.60 -21.93
CA THR A 51 -6.20 23.54 -22.81
C THR A 51 -5.20 23.40 -23.94
N HIS A 52 -5.31 22.36 -24.75
CA HIS A 52 -4.47 22.17 -25.94
C HIS A 52 -4.45 23.41 -26.86
N SER A 53 -5.62 24.02 -27.09
CA SER A 53 -5.77 25.21 -27.94
C SER A 53 -5.29 26.51 -27.27
N ASN A 54 -5.04 26.47 -25.96
CA ASN A 54 -4.56 27.59 -25.16
C ASN A 54 -3.09 27.45 -24.73
N ALA A 55 -2.40 26.39 -25.17
CA ALA A 55 -0.97 26.24 -24.94
C ALA A 55 -0.19 27.44 -25.52
N GLY A 56 0.77 27.97 -24.76
CA GLY A 56 1.50 29.20 -25.07
C GLY A 56 0.85 30.51 -24.56
N LYS A 57 -0.27 30.44 -23.82
CA LYS A 57 -0.96 31.59 -23.21
C LYS A 57 -0.77 31.65 -21.68
N LEU A 58 -1.15 32.77 -21.05
CA LEU A 58 -1.24 32.89 -19.59
C LEU A 58 -2.68 32.68 -19.09
N ASN A 59 -2.87 31.85 -18.06
CA ASN A 59 -4.15 31.56 -17.42
C ASN A 59 -4.47 32.57 -16.31
N ARG A 60 -5.38 33.51 -16.57
CA ARG A 60 -5.82 34.58 -15.64
C ARG A 60 -6.50 34.05 -14.39
N SER A 61 -7.29 32.99 -14.53
CA SER A 61 -8.04 32.37 -13.44
C SER A 61 -7.15 31.64 -12.45
N ASP A 62 -5.98 31.19 -12.89
CA ASP A 62 -5.01 30.44 -12.08
C ASP A 62 -3.71 31.23 -11.92
N SER A 63 -3.81 32.42 -11.32
CA SER A 63 -2.65 33.26 -10.95
C SER A 63 -1.65 33.52 -12.08
N TYR A 64 -2.14 33.63 -13.32
CA TYR A 64 -1.32 33.85 -14.51
C TYR A 64 -0.23 32.79 -14.72
N LYS A 65 -0.54 31.52 -14.42
CA LYS A 65 0.31 30.40 -14.84
C LYS A 65 0.44 30.34 -16.37
N PHE A 66 1.60 29.94 -16.86
CA PHE A 66 1.87 29.80 -18.29
C PHE A 66 1.54 28.40 -18.77
N CYS A 67 0.64 28.27 -19.74
CA CYS A 67 0.22 26.99 -20.30
C CYS A 67 1.32 26.44 -21.23
N ILE A 68 1.90 25.29 -20.90
CA ILE A 68 3.01 24.66 -21.66
C ILE A 68 2.59 23.44 -22.49
N GLY A 69 1.32 23.06 -22.45
CA GLY A 69 0.74 21.92 -23.17
C GLY A 69 -0.77 21.84 -22.89
N SER A 70 -1.39 20.68 -23.15
CA SER A 70 -2.85 20.52 -23.02
C SER A 70 -3.38 21.01 -21.66
N ASN A 71 -3.05 20.35 -20.55
CA ASN A 71 -3.53 20.75 -19.21
C ASN A 71 -2.38 21.13 -18.27
N GLN A 72 -1.18 21.29 -18.82
CA GLN A 72 0.02 21.59 -18.05
C GLN A 72 0.26 23.09 -18.00
N SER A 73 0.61 23.58 -16.82
CA SER A 73 1.02 24.95 -16.65
C SER A 73 2.16 25.08 -15.64
N ILE A 74 2.94 26.14 -15.79
CA ILE A 74 4.01 26.49 -14.86
C ILE A 74 3.66 27.80 -14.16
N PRO A 75 3.98 27.94 -12.85
CA PRO A 75 3.89 29.22 -12.15
C PRO A 75 4.62 30.33 -12.91
N PHE A 76 4.09 31.54 -12.83
CA PHE A 76 4.81 32.69 -13.36
C PHE A 76 6.16 32.83 -12.63
N PRO A 77 7.28 32.85 -13.36
CA PRO A 77 8.58 32.49 -12.81
C PRO A 77 9.13 33.51 -11.82
N GLN A 78 9.76 33.00 -10.76
CA GLN A 78 10.52 33.78 -9.78
C GLN A 78 12.03 33.60 -9.91
N SER A 79 12.46 32.68 -10.78
CA SER A 79 13.86 32.34 -11.04
C SER A 79 14.05 31.85 -12.48
N ALA A 80 15.32 31.75 -12.89
CA ALA A 80 15.67 31.19 -14.18
C ALA A 80 15.40 29.68 -14.26
N SER A 81 14.86 29.22 -15.39
CA SER A 81 14.60 27.81 -15.69
C SER A 81 14.36 27.62 -17.19
N HIS A 82 14.34 26.36 -17.64
CA HIS A 82 14.04 25.95 -19.00
C HIS A 82 12.88 24.97 -19.01
N PHE A 83 12.03 25.09 -20.02
CA PHE A 83 10.93 24.17 -20.27
C PHE A 83 10.78 23.95 -21.78
N LEU A 84 10.19 22.83 -22.16
CA LEU A 84 9.79 22.57 -23.53
C LEU A 84 8.27 22.68 -23.60
N GLY A 85 7.74 23.70 -24.26
CA GLY A 85 6.30 23.98 -24.32
C GLY A 85 5.76 23.88 -25.74
N TYR A 86 4.54 23.35 -25.89
CA TYR A 86 3.81 23.40 -27.16
C TYR A 86 3.06 24.74 -27.28
N ASP A 87 3.04 25.33 -28.48
CA ASP A 87 2.44 26.65 -28.71
C ASP A 87 1.07 26.60 -29.41
N GLY A 88 0.46 25.42 -29.46
CA GLY A 88 -0.85 25.21 -30.08
C GLY A 88 -0.85 25.07 -31.60
N SER A 89 0.27 25.33 -32.31
CA SER A 89 0.23 25.36 -33.79
C SER A 89 1.51 24.98 -34.52
N SER A 90 2.69 25.37 -34.02
CA SER A 90 3.95 25.25 -34.75
C SER A 90 4.88 24.19 -34.18
N GLY A 91 4.58 23.60 -33.03
CA GLY A 91 5.40 22.55 -32.42
C GLY A 91 5.96 22.96 -31.06
N PHE A 92 6.91 22.18 -30.57
CA PHE A 92 7.56 22.45 -29.29
C PHE A 92 8.60 23.57 -29.41
N LYS A 93 8.60 24.46 -28.42
CA LYS A 93 9.48 25.62 -28.31
C LYS A 93 10.22 25.58 -26.98
N MET A 94 11.47 26.02 -27.00
CA MET A 94 12.20 26.28 -25.75
C MET A 94 11.58 27.49 -25.07
N ILE A 95 11.12 27.31 -23.84
CA ILE A 95 10.63 28.35 -22.95
C ILE A 95 11.74 28.61 -21.94
N THR A 96 12.25 29.83 -21.92
CA THR A 96 13.26 30.24 -20.92
C THR A 96 12.63 31.24 -19.98
N THR A 97 12.73 31.00 -18.69
CA THR A 97 12.21 31.89 -17.66
C THR A 97 13.32 32.65 -16.97
N ASP A 98 12.96 33.79 -16.37
CA ASP A 98 13.71 34.51 -15.35
C ASP A 98 12.68 35.19 -14.43
N LYS A 99 13.10 35.84 -13.34
CA LYS A 99 12.19 36.53 -12.44
C LYS A 99 11.30 37.52 -13.21
N ASN A 100 9.99 37.26 -13.16
CA ASN A 100 8.93 38.02 -13.83
C ASN A 100 9.01 38.04 -15.36
N VAL A 101 9.74 37.12 -16.00
CA VAL A 101 9.92 37.07 -17.46
C VAL A 101 9.79 35.64 -17.96
N ILE A 102 8.98 35.45 -18.99
CA ILE A 102 8.91 34.23 -19.81
C ILE A 102 9.30 34.62 -21.22
N SER A 103 10.28 33.95 -21.80
CA SER A 103 10.65 34.10 -23.21
C SER A 103 10.31 32.83 -23.97
N ILE A 104 9.72 32.99 -25.15
CA ILE A 104 9.28 31.92 -26.03
C ILE A 104 10.22 31.90 -27.23
N GLY A 105 11.05 30.86 -27.30
CA GLY A 105 12.04 30.67 -28.35
C GLY A 105 11.44 30.26 -29.69
N ALA A 106 12.33 30.03 -30.66
CA ALA A 106 11.96 29.38 -31.92
C ALA A 106 11.55 27.92 -31.68
N GLN A 107 10.83 27.36 -32.65
CA GLN A 107 10.51 25.94 -32.68
C GLN A 107 11.79 25.10 -32.67
N ILE A 108 11.82 24.07 -31.82
CA ILE A 108 12.84 23.04 -31.89
C ILE A 108 12.40 22.00 -32.91
N ALA A 109 13.19 21.85 -33.97
CA ALA A 109 12.89 20.88 -35.02
C ALA A 109 12.93 19.45 -34.45
N SER A 110 11.99 18.62 -34.90
CA SER A 110 12.02 17.16 -34.77
C SER A 110 11.98 16.61 -33.34
N ILE A 111 11.31 17.28 -32.40
CA ILE A 111 10.93 16.66 -31.11
C ILE A 111 10.00 15.47 -31.39
N ALA A 112 10.38 14.30 -30.88
CA ALA A 112 9.64 13.04 -31.05
C ALA A 112 8.97 12.61 -29.74
N GLY A 113 8.08 11.63 -29.80
CA GLY A 113 7.58 10.95 -28.60
C GLY A 113 8.70 10.20 -27.89
N GLY A 114 8.61 10.09 -26.57
CA GLY A 114 9.63 9.50 -25.71
C GLY A 114 10.75 10.46 -25.34
N LEU A 115 11.96 9.93 -25.17
CA LEU A 115 13.13 10.68 -24.71
C LEU A 115 13.73 11.60 -25.80
N ASN A 116 13.99 12.84 -25.43
CA ASN A 116 14.66 13.85 -26.24
C ASN A 116 15.81 14.50 -25.47
N GLY A 117 17.02 14.48 -26.02
CA GLY A 117 18.11 15.33 -25.54
C GLY A 117 17.99 16.73 -26.16
N VAL A 118 18.16 17.78 -25.37
CA VAL A 118 18.11 19.17 -25.86
C VAL A 118 19.33 19.92 -25.37
N ASN A 119 20.11 20.48 -26.30
CA ASN A 119 21.14 21.46 -25.96
C ASN A 119 20.45 22.81 -25.75
N ILE A 120 20.37 23.25 -24.50
CA ILE A 120 19.65 24.48 -24.14
C ILE A 120 20.37 25.76 -24.61
N SER A 121 21.67 25.68 -24.86
CA SER A 121 22.47 26.82 -25.34
C SER A 121 22.18 27.12 -26.81
N THR A 122 22.12 26.08 -27.64
CA THR A 122 21.80 26.18 -29.08
C THR A 122 20.32 26.04 -29.39
N LYS A 123 19.52 25.53 -28.43
CA LYS A 123 18.08 25.21 -28.56
C LYS A 123 17.80 24.21 -29.67
N THR A 124 18.68 23.22 -29.80
CA THR A 124 18.57 22.16 -30.80
C THR A 124 18.40 20.80 -30.12
N ARG A 125 17.60 19.94 -30.73
CA ARG A 125 17.49 18.53 -30.32
C ARG A 125 18.80 17.79 -30.62
N LEU A 126 19.25 16.99 -29.67
CA LEU A 126 20.28 15.98 -29.81
C LEU A 126 19.58 14.62 -30.01
N ASP A 127 19.91 13.93 -31.09
CA ASP A 127 19.44 12.57 -31.31
C ASP A 127 20.36 11.58 -30.56
N ILE A 128 19.94 11.19 -29.36
CA ILE A 128 20.72 10.33 -28.46
C ILE A 128 21.01 8.98 -29.12
N ALA A 129 20.05 8.42 -29.87
CA ALA A 129 20.18 7.09 -30.46
C ALA A 129 21.31 6.99 -31.50
N SER A 130 21.57 8.07 -32.25
CA SER A 130 22.60 8.12 -33.29
C SER A 130 23.91 8.79 -32.84
N SER A 131 23.89 9.56 -31.75
CA SER A 131 25.06 10.32 -31.28
C SER A 131 26.11 9.43 -30.63
N ASN A 132 27.36 9.59 -31.04
CA ASN A 132 28.52 8.95 -30.37
C ASN A 132 28.93 9.74 -29.11
N GLY A 133 29.86 9.19 -28.33
CA GLY A 133 30.29 9.80 -27.08
C GLY A 133 30.82 11.23 -27.24
N SER A 134 31.66 11.47 -28.26
CA SER A 134 32.21 12.80 -28.53
C SER A 134 31.13 13.85 -28.86
N ALA A 135 30.06 13.46 -29.55
CA ALA A 135 28.95 14.36 -29.86
C ALA A 135 28.15 14.74 -28.60
N ILE A 136 27.94 13.79 -27.69
CA ILE A 136 27.27 14.03 -26.40
C ILE A 136 28.16 14.90 -25.51
N GLU A 137 29.45 14.58 -25.38
CA GLU A 137 30.42 15.33 -24.58
C GLU A 137 30.52 16.81 -24.99
N ALA A 138 30.46 17.08 -26.29
CA ALA A 138 30.49 18.45 -26.82
C ALA A 138 29.32 19.34 -26.34
N VAL A 139 28.21 18.73 -25.90
CA VAL A 139 27.02 19.44 -25.44
C VAL A 139 26.66 19.14 -23.98
N LEU A 140 27.42 18.29 -23.29
CA LEU A 140 27.05 17.69 -22.00
C LEU A 140 26.74 18.73 -20.93
N SER A 141 27.52 19.82 -20.82
CA SER A 141 27.30 20.91 -19.86
C SER A 141 26.03 21.75 -20.12
N HIS A 142 25.38 21.53 -21.26
CA HIS A 142 24.17 22.23 -21.70
C HIS A 142 23.05 21.26 -22.09
N LEU A 143 23.22 19.96 -21.83
CA LEU A 143 22.28 18.93 -22.20
C LEU A 143 21.24 18.74 -21.10
N GLU A 144 19.98 18.97 -21.45
CA GLU A 144 18.83 18.55 -20.65
C GLU A 144 18.08 17.43 -21.36
N LEU A 145 17.47 16.54 -20.59
CA LEU A 145 16.59 15.51 -21.11
C LEU A 145 15.14 15.93 -20.94
N TYR A 146 14.33 15.67 -21.95
CA TYR A 146 12.89 15.88 -21.93
C TYR A 146 12.19 14.59 -22.37
N TYR A 147 11.23 14.13 -21.57
CA TYR A 147 10.34 13.05 -21.95
C TYR A 147 9.04 13.66 -22.49
N CYS A 148 8.64 13.27 -23.70
CA CYS A 148 7.58 13.92 -24.44
C CYS A 148 6.50 12.95 -24.92
N GLU A 149 5.24 13.34 -24.78
CA GLU A 149 4.11 12.80 -25.53
C GLU A 149 3.76 13.82 -26.61
N VAL A 150 3.79 13.42 -27.88
CA VAL A 150 3.69 14.34 -29.02
C VAL A 150 2.49 14.10 -29.91
N ALA A 151 1.62 13.13 -29.62
CA ALA A 151 0.43 12.81 -30.40
C ALA A 151 -0.80 13.54 -29.85
N ASP A 152 -1.23 13.20 -28.63
CA ASP A 152 -2.54 13.58 -28.10
C ASP A 152 -2.44 14.74 -27.09
N TYR A 153 -1.50 14.66 -26.16
CA TYR A 153 -1.38 15.59 -25.05
C TYR A 153 -0.38 16.72 -25.33
N LYS A 154 0.60 16.50 -26.23
CA LYS A 154 1.67 17.45 -26.54
C LYS A 154 2.37 17.98 -25.29
N ILE A 155 2.69 17.09 -24.36
CA ILE A 155 3.34 17.41 -23.10
C ILE A 155 4.81 17.03 -23.21
N CYS A 156 5.69 17.88 -22.71
CA CYS A 156 7.10 17.54 -22.51
C CYS A 156 7.51 17.97 -21.10
N LYS A 157 8.05 17.05 -20.32
CA LYS A 157 8.64 17.35 -19.02
C LYS A 157 10.12 17.05 -19.01
N ARG A 158 10.89 17.89 -18.30
CA ARG A 158 12.30 17.61 -18.06
C ARG A 158 12.41 16.30 -17.28
N THR A 159 13.26 15.39 -17.76
CA THR A 159 13.58 14.12 -17.10
C THR A 159 15.09 14.05 -16.81
N TYR A 160 15.51 12.95 -16.22
CA TYR A 160 16.86 12.68 -15.72
C TYR A 160 17.06 11.17 -15.59
N GLY A 161 18.33 10.75 -15.53
CA GLY A 161 18.73 9.35 -15.53
C GLY A 161 20.01 9.12 -16.33
N TYR A 162 20.10 7.96 -16.98
CA TYR A 162 21.24 7.56 -17.79
C TYR A 162 20.90 7.51 -19.28
N ILE A 163 21.87 7.88 -20.11
CA ILE A 163 21.80 7.73 -21.57
C ILE A 163 23.05 7.02 -22.08
N VAL A 164 22.90 6.25 -23.15
CA VAL A 164 23.99 5.49 -23.78
C VAL A 164 24.18 6.00 -25.20
N SER A 165 25.42 6.33 -25.54
CA SER A 165 25.79 6.72 -26.89
C SER A 165 25.73 5.56 -27.89
N SER A 166 25.88 5.86 -29.17
CA SER A 166 25.97 4.84 -30.23
C SER A 166 27.23 3.98 -30.14
N ASP A 167 28.31 4.48 -29.54
CA ASP A 167 29.56 3.74 -29.26
C ASP A 167 29.65 3.14 -27.85
N GLY A 168 28.56 3.20 -27.06
CA GLY A 168 28.42 2.47 -25.79
C GLY A 168 28.91 3.21 -24.54
N ASN A 169 29.31 4.48 -24.66
CA ASN A 169 29.62 5.33 -23.51
C ASN A 169 28.33 5.71 -22.78
N ILE A 170 28.37 5.72 -21.44
CA ILE A 170 27.22 6.03 -20.59
C ILE A 170 27.42 7.37 -19.92
N TYR A 171 26.36 8.19 -19.93
CA TYR A 171 26.34 9.51 -19.32
C TYR A 171 25.21 9.59 -18.30
N GLU A 172 25.51 10.21 -17.16
CA GLU A 172 24.56 10.55 -16.11
C GLU A 172 24.05 11.97 -16.33
N ILE A 173 22.74 12.13 -16.35
CA ILE A 173 22.06 13.43 -16.35
C ILE A 173 21.23 13.52 -15.07
N PRO A 174 21.78 14.07 -13.98
CA PRO A 174 21.14 14.03 -12.68
C PRO A 174 20.00 15.03 -12.56
N ALA A 175 19.04 14.68 -11.70
CA ALA A 175 17.91 15.54 -11.40
C ALA A 175 18.33 16.92 -10.83
N SER A 176 19.47 16.97 -10.12
CA SER A 176 20.05 18.18 -9.51
C SER A 176 20.40 19.30 -10.48
N GLY A 177 20.46 19.03 -11.79
CA GLY A 177 20.74 20.04 -12.82
C GLY A 177 22.08 19.88 -13.53
N LEU A 178 22.30 20.76 -14.50
CA LEU A 178 23.33 20.69 -15.55
C LEU A 178 24.78 20.64 -15.08
N ASN A 179 25.07 21.17 -13.89
CA ASN A 179 26.45 21.29 -13.41
C ASN A 179 27.09 19.94 -13.04
N ASN A 180 26.29 18.88 -13.01
CA ASN A 180 26.70 17.54 -12.58
C ASN A 180 26.55 16.50 -13.70
N ASN A 181 26.26 16.92 -14.94
CA ASN A 181 26.24 16.00 -16.08
C ASN A 181 27.66 15.44 -16.30
N ALA A 182 27.81 14.12 -16.31
CA ALA A 182 29.12 13.48 -16.36
C ALA A 182 29.10 12.16 -17.12
N ALA A 183 30.26 11.72 -17.59
CA ALA A 183 30.46 10.32 -17.96
C ALA A 183 30.39 9.46 -16.69
N VAL A 184 29.73 8.31 -16.77
CA VAL A 184 29.52 7.43 -15.61
C VAL A 184 30.80 6.69 -15.24
N GLU A 185 31.17 6.74 -13.95
CA GLU A 185 32.11 5.79 -13.35
C GLU A 185 31.31 4.61 -12.79
N LEU A 186 31.54 3.40 -13.31
CA LEU A 186 30.80 2.21 -12.88
C LEU A 186 31.23 1.77 -11.48
N ASN A 187 30.26 1.52 -10.60
CA ASN A 187 30.52 0.89 -9.32
C ASN A 187 30.79 -0.63 -9.48
N THR A 188 31.29 -1.27 -8.43
CA THR A 188 31.67 -2.68 -8.46
C THR A 188 30.55 -3.65 -8.10
N GLN A 189 29.56 -3.23 -7.27
CA GLN A 189 28.48 -4.11 -6.82
C GLN A 189 27.23 -3.33 -6.38
N CYS A 190 26.06 -3.96 -6.49
CA CYS A 190 24.79 -3.53 -5.91
C CYS A 190 24.63 -4.22 -4.54
N SER A 191 25.14 -3.62 -3.46
CA SER A 191 25.31 -4.33 -2.18
C SER A 191 24.65 -3.67 -0.97
N SER A 192 24.34 -2.38 -1.08
CA SER A 192 23.84 -1.56 0.02
C SER A 192 22.84 -0.54 -0.50
N SER A 193 22.01 0.00 0.40
CA SER A 193 21.04 1.04 0.03
C SER A 193 21.67 2.28 -0.58
N SER A 194 22.94 2.59 -0.30
CA SER A 194 23.69 3.68 -0.97
C SER A 194 24.03 3.42 -2.43
N ASP A 195 23.94 2.16 -2.90
CA ASP A 195 24.21 1.81 -4.30
C ASP A 195 22.97 1.96 -5.19
N TYR A 196 21.80 2.22 -4.61
CA TYR A 196 20.55 2.22 -5.38
C TYR A 196 20.46 3.46 -6.28
N GLY A 197 19.99 3.25 -7.50
CA GLY A 197 19.98 4.26 -8.56
C GLY A 197 21.33 4.41 -9.28
N VAL A 198 22.38 3.68 -8.86
CA VAL A 198 23.72 3.72 -9.46
C VAL A 198 23.93 2.57 -10.45
N LEU A 199 24.71 2.83 -11.50
CA LEU A 199 25.16 1.80 -12.44
C LEU A 199 26.42 1.08 -11.95
N PHE A 200 26.48 -0.24 -12.15
CA PHE A 200 27.65 -1.05 -11.82
C PHE A 200 28.19 -1.83 -13.02
N THR A 201 29.29 -2.55 -12.80
CA THR A 201 29.99 -3.35 -13.80
C THR A 201 29.01 -4.28 -14.54
N GLY A 202 28.97 -4.16 -15.87
CA GLY A 202 27.97 -4.84 -16.71
C GLY A 202 26.80 -3.94 -17.14
N ASN A 203 26.87 -2.64 -16.89
CA ASN A 203 25.87 -1.63 -17.30
C ASN A 203 24.49 -1.91 -16.74
N LYS A 204 24.45 -2.34 -15.48
CA LYS A 204 23.23 -2.68 -14.78
C LYS A 204 22.91 -1.64 -13.72
N LEU A 205 21.64 -1.29 -13.60
CA LEU A 205 21.11 -0.37 -12.61
C LEU A 205 20.66 -1.13 -11.37
N CYS A 206 21.16 -0.72 -10.22
CA CYS A 206 20.77 -1.23 -8.92
C CYS A 206 19.45 -0.57 -8.47
N LEU A 207 18.34 -1.32 -8.42
CA LEU A 207 17.06 -0.82 -7.92
C LEU A 207 16.84 -1.11 -6.43
N SER A 208 17.38 -2.23 -5.96
CA SER A 208 17.36 -2.65 -4.55
C SER A 208 18.44 -3.69 -4.28
N SER A 209 18.60 -4.15 -3.03
CA SER A 209 19.62 -5.13 -2.61
C SER A 209 19.60 -6.46 -3.36
N SER A 210 18.56 -6.74 -4.14
CA SER A 210 18.39 -7.99 -4.88
C SER A 210 17.89 -7.80 -6.31
N ILE A 211 17.73 -6.55 -6.76
CA ILE A 211 17.10 -6.24 -8.05
C ILE A 211 18.04 -5.36 -8.84
N GLU A 212 18.53 -5.94 -9.94
CA GLU A 212 19.38 -5.31 -10.92
C GLU A 212 18.69 -5.39 -12.27
N ILE A 213 18.74 -4.31 -13.03
CA ILE A 213 18.14 -4.25 -14.38
C ILE A 213 19.21 -3.83 -15.39
N GLU A 214 19.19 -4.43 -16.58
CA GLU A 214 20.14 -4.11 -17.66
C GLU A 214 19.47 -3.32 -18.77
N PHE A 215 20.28 -2.63 -19.59
CA PHE A 215 19.78 -2.10 -20.84
C PHE A 215 19.35 -3.28 -21.72
N PRO A 216 18.11 -3.29 -22.26
CA PRO A 216 17.67 -4.34 -23.15
C PRO A 216 18.54 -4.37 -24.41
N GLY A 217 18.74 -5.56 -24.98
CA GLY A 217 19.50 -5.74 -26.21
C GLY A 217 18.78 -5.28 -27.48
N ASP A 218 17.49 -5.00 -27.38
CA ASP A 218 16.57 -4.66 -28.47
C ASP A 218 15.79 -3.37 -28.13
N ASP A 219 14.87 -2.98 -29.03
CA ASP A 219 14.03 -1.79 -28.87
C ASP A 219 12.88 -1.97 -27.86
N THR A 220 12.95 -3.00 -27.00
CA THR A 220 11.94 -3.16 -25.94
C THR A 220 12.04 -2.04 -24.94
N ILE A 221 10.87 -1.54 -24.54
CA ILE A 221 10.73 -0.52 -23.50
C ILE A 221 10.07 -1.21 -22.31
N THR A 222 10.67 -1.08 -21.14
CA THR A 222 10.12 -1.63 -19.90
C THR A 222 10.17 -0.58 -18.80
N GLU A 223 9.14 -0.57 -17.96
CA GLU A 223 9.03 0.37 -16.85
C GLU A 223 9.28 -0.34 -15.51
N TYR A 224 10.01 0.33 -14.62
CA TYR A 224 10.37 -0.17 -13.30
C TYR A 224 10.08 0.87 -12.25
N LEU A 225 9.53 0.43 -11.11
CA LEU A 225 9.29 1.32 -9.98
C LEU A 225 10.56 1.42 -9.13
N PHE A 226 11.10 2.63 -8.99
CA PHE A 226 12.20 2.93 -8.08
C PHE A 226 11.65 3.54 -6.80
N LYS A 227 11.93 2.90 -5.67
CA LYS A 227 11.45 3.30 -4.34
C LYS A 227 12.62 3.39 -3.37
N GLU A 228 13.30 4.52 -3.26
CA GLU A 228 14.32 4.62 -2.20
C GLU A 228 14.50 6.03 -1.63
N ASN A 229 14.74 6.07 -0.32
CA ASN A 229 14.54 7.22 0.56
C ASN A 229 15.83 7.89 1.05
N SER A 230 17.02 7.53 0.54
CA SER A 230 18.24 7.97 1.25
C SER A 230 19.51 8.16 0.42
N VAL A 231 19.51 7.88 -0.88
CA VAL A 231 20.72 8.04 -1.70
C VAL A 231 20.75 9.44 -2.29
N THR A 232 21.49 10.35 -1.66
CA THR A 232 21.69 11.71 -2.18
C THR A 232 22.58 11.77 -3.43
N SER A 233 23.08 10.64 -3.92
CA SER A 233 24.06 10.54 -5.01
C SER A 233 23.61 9.64 -6.18
N ASN A 234 22.34 9.69 -6.56
CA ASN A 234 21.86 9.01 -7.76
C ASN A 234 21.12 9.99 -8.69
N PRO A 235 21.06 9.73 -10.01
CA PRO A 235 20.47 10.67 -10.95
C PRO A 235 18.96 10.80 -10.85
N PHE A 236 18.27 9.84 -10.19
CA PHE A 236 16.81 9.76 -10.14
C PHE A 236 16.17 10.52 -8.98
N THR A 237 16.95 11.15 -8.09
CA THR A 237 16.39 11.84 -6.91
C THR A 237 16.98 13.24 -6.73
N THR A 238 16.14 14.25 -6.43
CA THR A 238 16.56 15.64 -6.19
C THR A 238 16.74 16.01 -4.73
N SER A 239 16.19 15.25 -3.78
CA SER A 239 16.17 15.59 -2.34
C SER A 239 15.70 14.42 -1.45
N THR A 240 15.99 14.51 -0.14
CA THR A 240 15.88 13.49 0.94
C THR A 240 14.46 13.04 1.32
N SER A 241 13.46 13.13 0.44
CA SER A 241 12.11 12.65 0.71
C SER A 241 11.81 11.38 -0.06
N ASN A 242 10.88 10.57 0.43
CA ASN A 242 10.47 9.33 -0.21
C ASN A 242 9.83 9.62 -1.58
N VAL A 243 10.62 9.61 -2.65
CA VAL A 243 10.11 9.77 -4.01
C VAL A 243 10.06 8.39 -4.65
N GLU A 244 8.84 7.95 -4.95
CA GLU A 244 8.64 6.83 -5.88
C GLU A 244 8.65 7.40 -7.29
N VAL A 245 9.53 6.90 -8.15
CA VAL A 245 9.59 7.30 -9.57
C VAL A 245 9.48 6.07 -10.48
N LEU A 246 8.86 6.26 -11.63
CA LEU A 246 8.83 5.26 -12.68
C LEU A 246 10.04 5.47 -13.59
N ILE A 247 10.91 4.47 -13.70
CA ILE A 247 12.06 4.48 -14.59
C ILE A 247 11.68 3.70 -15.84
N GLU A 248 11.69 4.37 -16.98
CA GLU A 248 11.62 3.72 -18.28
C GLU A 248 13.02 3.32 -18.73
N VAL A 249 13.14 2.07 -19.13
CA VAL A 249 14.36 1.42 -19.57
C VAL A 249 14.19 0.99 -21.02
N ALA A 250 15.07 1.48 -21.87
CA ALA A 250 15.18 1.14 -23.28
C ALA A 250 16.65 0.88 -23.65
N GLN A 251 16.93 0.43 -24.87
CA GLN A 251 18.30 0.08 -25.30
C GLN A 251 19.34 1.18 -25.03
N LYS A 252 18.92 2.44 -25.10
CA LYS A 252 19.81 3.62 -25.06
C LYS A 252 19.60 4.53 -23.86
N TYR A 253 18.71 4.20 -22.94
CA TYR A 253 18.47 5.05 -21.77
C TYR A 253 17.77 4.33 -20.63
N MET A 254 17.96 4.88 -19.43
CA MET A 254 17.20 4.57 -18.21
C MET A 254 16.83 5.91 -17.59
N VAL A 255 15.60 6.40 -17.78
CA VAL A 255 15.19 7.75 -17.37
C VAL A 255 13.87 7.73 -16.63
N VAL A 256 13.59 8.76 -15.85
CA VAL A 256 12.27 8.88 -15.21
C VAL A 256 11.19 9.15 -16.26
N ASN A 257 10.18 8.29 -16.35
CA ASN A 257 8.96 8.57 -17.11
C ASN A 257 8.00 9.39 -16.23
N ASN A 258 8.22 10.70 -16.18
CA ASN A 258 7.43 11.62 -15.35
C ASN A 258 6.18 12.17 -16.04
N ILE A 259 5.84 11.65 -17.22
CA ILE A 259 4.58 11.96 -17.91
C ILE A 259 3.67 10.75 -18.02
N TYR A 260 4.12 9.54 -17.69
CA TYR A 260 3.32 8.31 -17.80
C TYR A 260 1.92 8.47 -17.22
N PHE A 261 1.85 8.90 -15.96
CA PHE A 261 0.57 9.11 -15.28
C PHE A 261 -0.24 10.25 -15.88
N ASP A 262 0.38 11.31 -16.40
CA ASP A 262 -0.34 12.43 -17.04
C ASP A 262 -1.00 12.05 -18.37
N THR A 263 -0.58 10.92 -18.95
CA THR A 263 -1.08 10.42 -20.25
C THR A 263 -2.09 9.29 -20.11
N LEU A 264 -2.41 8.89 -18.87
CA LEU A 264 -3.48 7.94 -18.62
C LEU A 264 -4.83 8.61 -18.95
N ALA A 265 -5.78 7.79 -19.41
CA ALA A 265 -7.16 8.22 -19.55
C ALA A 265 -7.80 8.40 -18.16
N ASP A 266 -8.93 9.10 -18.10
CA ASP A 266 -9.73 9.12 -16.87
C ASP A 266 -10.23 7.71 -16.55
N GLY A 267 -10.17 7.33 -15.28
CA GLY A 267 -10.46 5.96 -14.85
C GLY A 267 -9.56 5.45 -13.73
N ALA A 268 -9.87 4.23 -13.28
CA ALA A 268 -9.04 3.49 -12.33
C ALA A 268 -8.07 2.53 -13.03
N HIS A 269 -6.79 2.86 -13.04
CA HIS A 269 -5.73 2.03 -13.63
C HIS A 269 -5.07 1.19 -12.54
N ILE A 270 -5.23 -0.14 -12.57
CA ILE A 270 -4.58 -1.03 -11.62
C ILE A 270 -3.28 -1.55 -12.23
N PHE A 271 -2.24 -1.56 -11.41
CA PHE A 271 -0.92 -1.98 -11.83
C PHE A 271 -0.41 -3.12 -10.97
N LYS A 272 0.21 -4.08 -11.64
CA LYS A 272 0.95 -5.14 -10.99
C LYS A 272 2.39 -4.71 -10.79
N LEU A 273 2.88 -4.83 -9.57
CA LEU A 273 4.30 -4.77 -9.31
C LEU A 273 4.85 -6.20 -9.23
N SER A 274 5.69 -6.56 -10.21
CA SER A 274 6.39 -7.84 -10.16
C SER A 274 7.41 -7.88 -9.01
N ASN A 275 7.91 -9.07 -8.68
CA ASN A 275 9.00 -9.23 -7.71
C ASN A 275 10.31 -8.55 -8.16
N THR A 276 10.46 -8.22 -9.44
CA THR A 276 11.60 -7.47 -9.99
C THR A 276 11.29 -5.98 -10.12
N LEU A 277 10.25 -5.48 -9.46
CA LEU A 277 9.75 -4.10 -9.53
C LEU A 277 9.35 -3.64 -10.95
N LYS A 278 9.28 -4.57 -11.91
CA LYS A 278 8.71 -4.30 -13.22
C LYS A 278 7.24 -3.93 -13.04
N TYR A 279 6.87 -2.86 -13.72
CA TYR A 279 5.57 -2.23 -13.72
C TYR A 279 4.80 -2.73 -14.94
N ASP A 280 3.68 -3.42 -14.73
CA ASP A 280 2.81 -3.89 -15.81
C ASP A 280 1.37 -3.39 -15.53
N GLU A 281 0.83 -2.58 -16.44
CA GLU A 281 -0.60 -2.23 -16.41
C GLU A 281 -1.44 -3.46 -16.73
N LEU A 282 -2.52 -3.64 -15.98
CA LEU A 282 -3.48 -4.69 -16.28
C LEU A 282 -4.23 -4.36 -17.56
N SER A 283 -3.94 -5.16 -18.60
CA SER A 283 -4.66 -5.14 -19.85
C SER A 283 -5.65 -6.30 -19.94
N SER A 284 -6.45 -6.31 -21.01
CA SER A 284 -7.59 -7.22 -21.19
C SER A 284 -7.20 -8.71 -21.25
N THR A 285 -5.90 -9.01 -21.34
CA THR A 285 -5.32 -10.35 -21.39
C THR A 285 -4.96 -10.94 -20.01
N ILE A 286 -4.90 -10.13 -18.95
CA ILE A 286 -4.53 -10.63 -17.60
C ILE A 286 -5.80 -10.84 -16.77
N THR A 287 -5.99 -12.06 -16.26
CA THR A 287 -7.21 -12.46 -15.54
C THR A 287 -7.11 -12.40 -14.03
N THR A 288 -5.90 -12.44 -13.46
CA THR A 288 -5.64 -12.56 -12.01
C THR A 288 -4.35 -11.86 -11.61
N LEU A 289 -4.37 -11.08 -10.53
CA LEU A 289 -3.15 -10.63 -9.85
C LEU A 289 -2.83 -11.48 -8.62
N GLU A 290 -1.61 -11.99 -8.62
CA GLU A 290 -0.90 -12.42 -7.42
C GLU A 290 0.25 -11.43 -7.18
N GLY A 291 0.27 -10.78 -6.01
CA GLY A 291 1.33 -9.84 -5.60
C GLY A 291 0.82 -8.45 -5.19
N PRO A 292 1.71 -7.55 -4.74
CA PRO A 292 1.35 -6.18 -4.40
C PRO A 292 0.85 -5.42 -5.63
N ALA A 293 -0.33 -4.82 -5.49
CA ALA A 293 -0.95 -3.97 -6.49
C ALA A 293 -1.24 -2.59 -5.90
N PHE A 294 -1.28 -1.59 -6.76
CA PHE A 294 -1.76 -0.25 -6.43
C PHE A 294 -2.63 0.24 -7.58
N VAL A 295 -3.46 1.24 -7.32
CA VAL A 295 -4.32 1.86 -8.32
C VAL A 295 -3.88 3.30 -8.54
N ILE A 296 -3.91 3.74 -9.80
CA ILE A 296 -3.82 5.15 -10.16
C ILE A 296 -5.23 5.57 -10.58
N LEU A 297 -5.82 6.50 -9.82
CA LEU A 297 -7.11 7.08 -10.13
C LEU A 297 -6.88 8.39 -10.87
N CYS A 298 -7.38 8.46 -12.10
CA CYS A 298 -7.30 9.63 -12.96
C CYS A 298 -8.68 10.26 -13.08
N GLU A 299 -8.81 11.52 -12.68
CA GLU A 299 -10.04 12.31 -12.76
C GLU A 299 -9.69 13.68 -13.36
N ASP A 300 -10.37 14.06 -14.44
CA ASP A 300 -10.14 15.30 -15.19
C ASP A 300 -8.67 15.50 -15.60
N GLY A 301 -7.99 14.41 -16.00
CA GLY A 301 -6.58 14.42 -16.37
C GLY A 301 -5.59 14.64 -15.22
N VAL A 302 -6.06 14.54 -13.96
CA VAL A 302 -5.20 14.53 -12.77
C VAL A 302 -5.19 13.13 -12.18
N CYS A 303 -4.02 12.51 -12.15
CA CYS A 303 -3.85 11.15 -11.65
C CYS A 303 -3.24 11.12 -10.25
N SER A 304 -3.81 10.29 -9.38
CA SER A 304 -3.33 10.07 -8.02
C SER A 304 -3.15 8.60 -7.71
N LYS A 305 -2.02 8.26 -7.09
CA LYS A 305 -1.75 6.90 -6.62
C LYS A 305 -2.48 6.62 -5.31
N LYS A 306 -3.14 5.45 -5.24
CA LYS A 306 -3.79 4.93 -4.05
C LYS A 306 -3.39 3.46 -3.85
N ASN A 307 -3.50 2.99 -2.62
CA ASN A 307 -3.46 1.54 -2.39
C ASN A 307 -4.71 0.90 -2.98
N VAL A 308 -4.59 -0.32 -3.48
CA VAL A 308 -5.80 -1.09 -3.82
C VAL A 308 -6.52 -1.42 -2.52
N GLU A 309 -7.82 -1.15 -2.50
CA GLU A 309 -8.78 -1.52 -1.48
C GLU A 309 -9.77 -2.56 -2.03
N VAL A 310 -10.51 -3.23 -1.13
CA VAL A 310 -11.56 -4.18 -1.53
C VAL A 310 -12.69 -3.41 -2.20
N GLY A 311 -13.01 -3.78 -3.43
CA GLY A 311 -14.06 -3.12 -4.18
C GLY A 311 -13.98 -3.34 -5.68
N TYR A 312 -14.69 -2.48 -6.41
CA TYR A 312 -14.79 -2.46 -7.85
C TYR A 312 -14.13 -1.22 -8.42
N TYR A 313 -13.44 -1.39 -9.55
CA TYR A 313 -12.70 -0.34 -10.25
C TYR A 313 -13.14 -0.31 -11.71
N LYS A 314 -13.59 0.87 -12.16
CA LYS A 314 -14.06 1.12 -13.51
C LYS A 314 -12.98 1.82 -14.33
N ASN A 315 -12.68 1.24 -15.48
CA ASN A 315 -11.81 1.82 -16.51
C ASN A 315 -12.16 1.19 -17.86
N SER A 316 -11.21 1.07 -18.80
CA SER A 316 -11.34 0.28 -20.03
C SER A 316 -11.62 -1.21 -19.76
N ILE A 317 -11.32 -1.69 -18.56
CA ILE A 317 -11.60 -3.04 -18.08
C ILE A 317 -12.18 -2.94 -16.67
N ASP A 318 -13.37 -3.49 -16.48
CA ASP A 318 -13.99 -3.60 -15.16
C ASP A 318 -13.24 -4.63 -14.31
N MET A 319 -12.86 -4.26 -13.09
CA MET A 319 -12.12 -5.12 -12.18
C MET A 319 -12.78 -5.18 -10.81
N LYS A 320 -12.73 -6.36 -10.18
CA LYS A 320 -13.05 -6.53 -8.76
C LYS A 320 -11.81 -6.95 -7.99
N CYS A 321 -11.62 -6.36 -6.82
CA CYS A 321 -10.52 -6.65 -5.91
C CYS A 321 -11.06 -7.11 -4.55
N SER A 322 -10.56 -8.23 -4.04
CA SER A 322 -11.00 -8.81 -2.77
C SER A 322 -9.90 -9.65 -2.11
N GLY A 323 -10.14 -10.19 -0.91
CA GLY A 323 -9.16 -10.98 -0.15
C GLY A 323 -8.22 -10.19 0.77
N SER A 324 -7.38 -10.93 1.50
CA SER A 324 -6.23 -10.42 2.28
C SER A 324 -5.12 -11.49 2.20
N PRO A 325 -4.05 -11.29 1.39
CA PRO A 325 -3.74 -10.10 0.60
C PRO A 325 -4.76 -9.86 -0.52
N ILE A 326 -4.92 -8.60 -0.93
CA ILE A 326 -5.88 -8.22 -1.97
C ILE A 326 -5.45 -8.80 -3.32
N GLN A 327 -6.38 -9.47 -3.98
CA GLN A 327 -6.28 -10.00 -5.33
C GLN A 327 -7.32 -9.30 -6.20
N CYS A 328 -6.90 -8.80 -7.36
CA CYS A 328 -7.82 -8.25 -8.35
C CYS A 328 -7.99 -9.22 -9.52
N ILE A 329 -9.22 -9.32 -10.01
CA ILE A 329 -9.56 -10.09 -11.20
C ILE A 329 -10.45 -9.26 -12.12
N LYS A 330 -10.38 -9.56 -13.41
CA LYS A 330 -11.32 -9.00 -14.38
C LYS A 330 -12.74 -9.37 -13.96
N TYR A 331 -13.60 -8.37 -13.85
CA TYR A 331 -15.00 -8.56 -13.57
C TYR A 331 -15.80 -8.63 -14.87
N THR A 332 -16.74 -9.57 -14.93
CA THR A 332 -17.71 -9.65 -16.02
C THR A 332 -19.07 -9.28 -15.44
N LYS A 333 -19.68 -8.23 -15.99
CA LYS A 333 -21.00 -7.76 -15.60
C LYS A 333 -22.05 -8.85 -15.79
N SER A 334 -23.09 -8.81 -14.97
CA SER A 334 -24.26 -9.66 -15.16
C SER A 334 -24.97 -9.29 -16.46
N GLU A 335 -25.39 -10.27 -17.25
CA GLU A 335 -26.25 -10.04 -18.41
C GLU A 335 -27.71 -9.74 -18.02
N LYS A 336 -28.06 -9.99 -16.76
CA LYS A 336 -29.38 -9.73 -16.17
C LYS A 336 -29.44 -8.32 -15.58
N GLY A 337 -30.62 -7.70 -15.60
CA GLY A 337 -30.88 -6.44 -14.87
C GLY A 337 -31.20 -6.67 -13.40
N CYS A 338 -31.09 -5.63 -12.56
CA CYS A 338 -31.33 -5.73 -11.10
C CYS A 338 -32.74 -6.21 -10.71
N ASP A 339 -33.72 -6.06 -11.59
CA ASP A 339 -35.10 -6.54 -11.39
C ASP A 339 -35.26 -8.06 -11.62
N GLU A 340 -34.21 -8.74 -12.10
CA GLU A 340 -34.21 -10.17 -12.32
C GLU A 340 -33.67 -10.91 -11.08
N GLU A 341 -34.21 -12.10 -10.79
CA GLU A 341 -33.87 -12.84 -9.57
C GLU A 341 -32.35 -13.16 -9.46
N ASN A 342 -31.81 -12.86 -8.28
CA ASN A 342 -30.49 -13.26 -7.75
C ASN A 342 -29.26 -12.60 -8.38
N ILE A 343 -29.22 -11.27 -8.50
CA ILE A 343 -27.98 -10.54 -8.84
C ILE A 343 -27.61 -9.48 -7.80
N ILE A 344 -27.87 -9.76 -6.53
CA ILE A 344 -27.59 -8.84 -5.43
C ILE A 344 -26.07 -8.64 -5.33
N SER A 345 -25.66 -7.39 -5.10
CA SER A 345 -24.25 -7.00 -4.94
C SER A 345 -23.35 -7.28 -6.15
N GLN A 346 -23.97 -7.26 -7.34
CA GLN A 346 -23.32 -7.35 -8.64
C GLN A 346 -23.60 -6.09 -9.46
N ILE A 347 -22.73 -5.83 -10.44
CA ILE A 347 -22.97 -4.81 -11.48
C ILE A 347 -23.72 -5.46 -12.64
N ASP A 348 -24.83 -4.86 -13.04
CA ASP A 348 -25.65 -5.28 -14.18
C ASP A 348 -25.06 -4.83 -15.54
N LYS A 349 -25.74 -5.19 -16.63
CA LYS A 349 -25.33 -4.85 -18.00
C LYS A 349 -25.37 -3.35 -18.31
N ASP A 350 -26.12 -2.59 -17.52
CA ASP A 350 -26.39 -1.17 -17.67
C ASP A 350 -25.55 -0.33 -16.68
N ASP A 351 -24.51 -0.92 -16.07
CA ASP A 351 -23.57 -0.28 -15.12
C ASP A 351 -24.17 0.02 -13.73
N HIS A 352 -25.29 -0.57 -13.35
CA HIS A 352 -25.88 -0.34 -12.03
C HIS A 352 -25.44 -1.37 -10.99
N LEU A 353 -25.24 -0.92 -9.74
CA LEU A 353 -25.01 -1.80 -8.61
C LEU A 353 -26.37 -2.21 -8.00
N CYS A 354 -26.66 -3.51 -7.99
CA CYS A 354 -27.91 -4.02 -7.44
C CYS A 354 -27.80 -4.17 -5.91
N LEU A 355 -28.57 -3.40 -5.13
CA LEU A 355 -28.36 -3.31 -3.68
C LEU A 355 -29.03 -4.42 -2.88
N ASN A 356 -30.13 -4.98 -3.37
CA ASN A 356 -30.95 -5.98 -2.65
C ASN A 356 -31.76 -6.87 -3.60
N SER A 357 -32.54 -7.80 -3.01
CA SER A 357 -33.39 -8.75 -3.75
C SER A 357 -34.68 -8.15 -4.32
N THR A 358 -35.02 -6.90 -3.98
CA THR A 358 -36.26 -6.26 -4.44
C THR A 358 -36.09 -5.48 -5.73
N GLY A 359 -34.90 -5.54 -6.35
CA GLY A 359 -34.55 -4.75 -7.53
C GLY A 359 -34.21 -3.30 -7.21
N THR A 360 -33.87 -2.96 -5.96
CA THR A 360 -33.39 -1.61 -5.67
C THR A 360 -32.04 -1.40 -6.35
N ILE A 361 -32.00 -0.41 -7.22
CA ILE A 361 -30.86 -0.07 -8.07
C ILE A 361 -30.11 1.10 -7.45
N TYR A 362 -28.80 1.01 -7.37
CA TYR A 362 -27.92 2.16 -7.19
C TYR A 362 -27.35 2.54 -8.56
N SER A 363 -27.87 3.64 -9.11
CA SER A 363 -27.80 3.88 -10.55
C SER A 363 -26.56 4.61 -11.04
N GLU A 364 -25.79 5.29 -10.18
CA GLU A 364 -24.73 6.18 -10.69
C GLU A 364 -23.42 6.05 -9.90
N PHE A 365 -22.34 5.77 -10.63
CA PHE A 365 -21.02 6.24 -10.26
C PHE A 365 -21.10 7.76 -10.33
N ASP A 366 -20.95 8.44 -9.20
CA ASP A 366 -21.19 9.87 -9.13
C ASP A 366 -20.38 10.61 -10.22
N ALA A 367 -21.08 11.28 -11.13
CA ALA A 367 -20.49 12.00 -12.24
C ALA A 367 -19.97 13.39 -11.82
N ASP A 368 -20.37 13.89 -10.64
CA ASP A 368 -19.96 15.20 -10.16
C ASP A 368 -18.69 15.17 -9.29
N GLY A 369 -18.17 13.97 -9.03
CA GLY A 369 -16.96 13.72 -8.26
C GLY A 369 -17.15 13.78 -6.75
N THR A 370 -18.39 13.97 -6.25
CA THR A 370 -18.67 13.74 -4.84
C THR A 370 -18.73 12.24 -4.54
N SER A 371 -18.43 11.89 -3.29
CA SER A 371 -18.48 10.48 -2.89
C SER A 371 -19.84 10.21 -2.28
N ASP A 372 -20.63 9.41 -2.97
CA ASP A 372 -21.91 8.93 -2.47
C ASP A 372 -21.74 7.64 -1.66
N TYR A 373 -22.66 7.43 -0.73
CA TYR A 373 -22.69 6.24 0.12
C TYR A 373 -23.98 5.45 -0.13
N ALA A 374 -23.83 4.13 -0.21
CA ALA A 374 -24.94 3.20 -0.32
C ALA A 374 -24.76 2.04 0.66
N LEU A 375 -25.88 1.52 1.16
CA LEU A 375 -25.89 0.28 1.93
C LEU A 375 -26.22 -0.87 0.97
N ILE A 376 -25.44 -1.95 1.04
CA ILE A 376 -25.63 -3.12 0.17
C ILE A 376 -25.88 -4.37 0.98
N TYR A 377 -26.78 -5.26 0.53
CA TYR A 377 -26.91 -6.60 1.09
C TYR A 377 -25.92 -7.54 0.41
N TYR A 378 -25.10 -8.28 1.17
CA TYR A 378 -24.12 -9.18 0.58
C TYR A 378 -24.72 -10.54 0.19
N ASP A 379 -24.36 -10.98 -1.01
CA ASP A 379 -24.67 -12.29 -1.57
C ASP A 379 -23.39 -13.11 -1.82
N GLU A 380 -23.52 -14.42 -2.02
CA GLU A 380 -22.38 -15.32 -2.26
C GLU A 380 -21.59 -14.92 -3.53
N ASP A 381 -22.28 -14.38 -4.53
CA ASP A 381 -21.69 -13.91 -5.79
C ASP A 381 -21.29 -12.43 -5.77
N SER A 382 -21.23 -11.81 -4.58
CA SER A 382 -20.89 -10.40 -4.44
C SER A 382 -19.56 -10.03 -5.10
N ILE A 383 -19.48 -8.82 -5.65
CA ILE A 383 -18.19 -8.23 -6.06
C ILE A 383 -17.27 -7.95 -4.86
N PHE A 384 -17.80 -8.05 -3.64
CA PHE A 384 -17.15 -7.77 -2.36
C PHE A 384 -16.96 -9.04 -1.50
N THR A 385 -16.31 -10.08 -2.05
CA THR A 385 -16.28 -11.46 -1.52
C THR A 385 -15.73 -11.68 -0.09
N ASN A 386 -15.36 -10.64 0.64
CA ASN A 386 -14.83 -10.74 2.01
C ASN A 386 -15.89 -10.58 3.10
N VAL A 387 -17.15 -10.34 2.75
CA VAL A 387 -18.22 -10.19 3.73
C VAL A 387 -19.18 -11.38 3.62
N SER A 388 -19.45 -12.01 4.76
CA SER A 388 -20.38 -13.15 4.82
C SER A 388 -21.75 -12.76 4.25
N SER A 389 -22.36 -13.67 3.50
CA SER A 389 -23.77 -13.57 3.13
C SER A 389 -24.63 -13.29 4.36
N GLU A 390 -25.73 -12.56 4.17
CA GLU A 390 -26.65 -12.05 5.22
C GLU A 390 -26.23 -10.77 5.97
N LYS A 391 -25.11 -10.12 5.62
CA LYS A 391 -24.71 -8.84 6.24
C LYS A 391 -24.94 -7.66 5.30
N TYR A 392 -24.97 -6.46 5.89
CA TYR A 392 -24.95 -5.22 5.12
C TYR A 392 -23.53 -4.66 5.02
N GLY A 393 -23.23 -4.05 3.88
CA GLY A 393 -21.99 -3.35 3.59
C GLY A 393 -22.20 -1.87 3.41
N LEU A 394 -21.27 -1.05 3.89
CA LEU A 394 -21.20 0.35 3.52
C LEU A 394 -20.26 0.50 2.31
N ILE A 395 -20.83 0.92 1.19
CA ILE A 395 -20.10 1.20 -0.03
C ILE A 395 -19.95 2.70 -0.17
N LYS A 396 -18.75 3.14 -0.57
CA LYS A 396 -18.43 4.48 -1.00
C LYS A 396 -18.19 4.46 -2.51
N ALA A 397 -19.06 5.15 -3.24
CA ALA A 397 -18.95 5.31 -4.68
C ALA A 397 -18.15 6.57 -5.04
N SER A 398 -17.46 6.52 -6.17
CA SER A 398 -16.95 7.68 -6.90
C SER A 398 -17.19 7.45 -8.39
N THR A 399 -16.74 8.36 -9.26
CA THR A 399 -16.87 8.23 -10.72
C THR A 399 -16.26 6.93 -11.28
N HIS A 400 -15.19 6.42 -10.64
CA HIS A 400 -14.41 5.29 -11.14
C HIS A 400 -14.28 4.13 -10.16
N THR A 401 -14.84 4.22 -8.95
CA THR A 401 -14.68 3.17 -7.93
C THR A 401 -15.95 2.93 -7.12
N LEU A 402 -16.13 1.70 -6.65
CA LEU A 402 -17.06 1.34 -5.59
C LEU A 402 -16.25 0.59 -4.52
N LEU A 403 -15.94 1.26 -3.42
CA LEU A 403 -15.05 0.72 -2.38
C LEU A 403 -15.86 0.43 -1.11
N ILE A 404 -15.45 -0.59 -0.34
CA ILE A 404 -16.00 -0.79 1.00
C ILE A 404 -15.42 0.29 1.92
N ASP A 405 -16.28 1.10 2.54
CA ASP A 405 -15.82 2.11 3.50
C ASP A 405 -15.62 1.49 4.88
N THR A 406 -14.36 1.31 5.26
CA THR A 406 -13.98 0.80 6.58
C THR A 406 -13.80 1.89 7.63
N THR A 407 -13.95 3.16 7.28
CA THR A 407 -13.63 4.32 8.13
C THR A 407 -14.86 4.92 8.82
N THR A 408 -16.03 4.83 8.21
CA THR A 408 -17.27 5.34 8.80
C THR A 408 -17.88 4.31 9.75
N SER A 409 -18.07 4.69 11.01
CA SER A 409 -18.57 3.78 12.07
C SER A 409 -20.06 3.89 12.35
N SER A 410 -20.73 4.94 11.90
CA SER A 410 -22.18 5.12 12.09
C SER A 410 -22.79 5.96 10.98
N ILE A 411 -23.95 5.50 10.50
CA ILE A 411 -24.64 6.05 9.34
C ILE A 411 -26.15 6.09 9.57
N CYS A 412 -26.84 6.92 8.80
CA CYS A 412 -28.29 6.99 8.72
C CYS A 412 -28.74 6.47 7.34
N VAL A 413 -29.58 5.45 7.33
CA VAL A 413 -29.99 4.74 6.10
C VAL A 413 -31.48 4.86 5.88
N ASN A 414 -31.90 5.23 4.68
CA ASN A 414 -33.29 5.10 4.26
C ASN A 414 -33.54 3.66 3.80
N GLU A 415 -34.16 2.81 4.62
CA GLU A 415 -34.32 1.37 4.31
C GLU A 415 -35.17 1.07 3.06
N SER A 416 -35.91 2.05 2.53
CA SER A 416 -36.67 1.88 1.29
C SER A 416 -35.83 2.09 0.02
N THR A 417 -34.79 2.92 0.10
CA THR A 417 -33.92 3.27 -1.04
C THR A 417 -32.48 2.80 -0.87
N PHE A 418 -32.09 2.44 0.35
CA PHE A 418 -30.72 2.11 0.76
C PHE A 418 -29.72 3.28 0.64
N ASP A 419 -30.22 4.50 0.46
CA ASP A 419 -29.42 5.71 0.49
C ASP A 419 -28.84 5.92 1.89
N VAL A 420 -27.55 6.31 1.93
CA VAL A 420 -26.81 6.49 3.17
C VAL A 420 -26.36 7.93 3.35
N THR A 421 -26.50 8.43 4.56
CA THR A 421 -25.86 9.68 4.99
C THR A 421 -24.94 9.43 6.19
N PRO A 422 -23.70 9.96 6.20
CA PRO A 422 -22.87 9.93 7.39
C PRO A 422 -23.58 10.60 8.57
N LYS A 423 -23.49 9.99 9.76
CA LYS A 423 -24.25 10.45 10.93
C LYS A 423 -23.62 11.70 11.56
N GLU A 424 -24.27 12.86 11.43
CA GLU A 424 -23.95 14.10 12.15
C GLU A 424 -25.00 14.47 13.21
N GLY A 425 -25.24 13.59 14.18
CA GLY A 425 -26.29 13.77 15.20
C GLY A 425 -27.33 12.67 15.14
N THR A 426 -28.61 12.92 15.41
CA THR A 426 -29.65 11.86 15.33
C THR A 426 -30.16 11.68 13.91
N CYS A 427 -30.38 10.43 13.48
CA CYS A 427 -31.00 10.15 12.18
C CYS A 427 -32.43 10.71 12.12
N SER A 428 -32.72 11.50 11.10
CA SER A 428 -34.07 12.03 10.86
C SER A 428 -34.94 11.00 10.16
N SER A 429 -36.19 10.86 10.60
CA SER A 429 -37.18 10.03 9.88
C SER A 429 -37.27 10.44 8.39
N PRO A 430 -37.25 9.49 7.44
CA PRO A 430 -37.48 8.05 7.60
C PRO A 430 -36.21 7.20 7.81
N THR A 431 -35.05 7.80 8.05
CA THR A 431 -33.79 7.05 8.14
C THR A 431 -33.62 6.34 9.50
N VAL A 432 -32.95 5.19 9.47
CA VAL A 432 -32.61 4.38 10.64
C VAL A 432 -31.11 4.37 10.84
N GLU A 433 -30.65 4.34 12.09
CA GLU A 433 -29.23 4.33 12.41
C GLU A 433 -28.63 2.92 12.26
N TYR A 434 -27.53 2.83 11.53
CA TYR A 434 -26.69 1.65 11.45
C TYR A 434 -25.33 1.94 12.11
N SER A 435 -24.73 0.89 12.68
CA SER A 435 -23.36 0.89 13.18
C SER A 435 -22.52 -0.01 12.28
N CYS A 436 -21.36 0.50 11.85
CA CYS A 436 -20.47 -0.19 10.92
C CYS A 436 -19.12 -0.44 11.57
N ILE A 437 -18.57 -1.64 11.37
CA ILE A 437 -17.23 -2.03 11.83
C ILE A 437 -16.54 -2.67 10.63
N SER A 438 -15.43 -2.08 10.18
CA SER A 438 -14.67 -2.56 9.02
C SER A 438 -15.54 -2.70 7.75
N GLY A 439 -16.47 -1.76 7.54
CA GLY A 439 -17.37 -1.72 6.39
C GLY A 439 -18.58 -2.65 6.46
N VAL A 440 -18.68 -3.47 7.51
CA VAL A 440 -19.83 -4.33 7.76
C VAL A 440 -20.77 -3.62 8.72
N CYS A 441 -22.03 -3.45 8.33
CA CYS A 441 -23.02 -2.66 9.05
C CYS A 441 -24.15 -3.53 9.61
N GLY A 442 -24.65 -3.12 10.78
CA GLY A 442 -25.84 -3.67 11.40
C GLY A 442 -26.74 -2.58 11.99
N LEU A 443 -28.04 -2.86 12.07
CA LEU A 443 -29.03 -2.00 12.73
C LEU A 443 -28.60 -1.71 14.17
N LYS A 444 -28.57 -0.43 14.56
CA LYS A 444 -28.25 -0.06 15.93
C LYS A 444 -29.49 -0.21 16.81
N THR A 445 -29.42 -1.06 17.83
CA THR A 445 -30.49 -1.21 18.81
C THR A 445 -30.48 -0.04 19.81
N SER A 446 -31.57 0.13 20.57
CA SER A 446 -31.76 1.21 21.55
C SER A 446 -30.67 1.32 22.64
N GLU A 447 -29.77 0.35 22.75
CA GLU A 447 -28.66 0.33 23.72
C GLU A 447 -27.32 0.77 23.12
N GLY A 448 -27.28 1.11 21.82
CA GLY A 448 -26.12 1.73 21.20
C GLY A 448 -24.94 0.80 20.90
N GLN A 449 -25.07 -0.50 21.14
CA GLN A 449 -24.08 -1.49 20.70
C GLN A 449 -24.38 -1.95 19.26
N ALA A 450 -23.31 -2.11 18.46
CA ALA A 450 -23.42 -2.70 17.13
C ALA A 450 -23.95 -4.13 17.25
N TYR A 451 -24.80 -4.54 16.32
CA TYR A 451 -25.24 -5.93 16.21
C TYR A 451 -24.08 -6.79 15.72
N GLU A 452 -23.18 -7.19 16.60
CA GLU A 452 -22.42 -8.42 16.38
C GLU A 452 -23.41 -9.56 16.61
N LYS A 453 -23.83 -10.23 15.53
CA LYS A 453 -24.60 -11.48 15.63
C LYS A 453 -23.71 -12.45 16.40
N GLU A 454 -24.05 -12.66 17.68
CA GLU A 454 -23.32 -13.56 18.58
C GLU A 454 -23.16 -14.92 17.89
N CYS A 455 -21.94 -15.45 17.87
CA CYS A 455 -21.64 -16.75 17.26
C CYS A 455 -22.58 -17.81 17.85
N ASP A 456 -23.36 -18.45 16.99
CA ASP A 456 -24.19 -19.58 17.40
C ASP A 456 -23.32 -20.84 17.45
N VAL A 457 -22.69 -21.08 18.59
CA VAL A 457 -21.79 -22.22 18.82
C VAL A 457 -22.41 -23.59 18.51
N VAL A 458 -23.75 -23.70 18.46
CA VAL A 458 -24.45 -24.95 18.14
C VAL A 458 -24.44 -25.22 16.64
N SER A 459 -24.59 -24.19 15.81
CA SER A 459 -24.64 -24.31 14.35
C SER A 459 -23.35 -23.90 13.65
N GLY A 460 -22.45 -23.17 14.33
CA GLY A 460 -21.27 -22.55 13.74
C GLY A 460 -21.56 -21.29 12.93
N VAL A 461 -22.83 -20.86 12.85
CA VAL A 461 -23.23 -19.70 12.06
C VAL A 461 -22.73 -18.43 12.73
N SER A 462 -22.16 -17.53 11.92
CA SER A 462 -21.56 -16.26 12.35
C SER A 462 -20.33 -16.40 13.27
N CYS A 463 -19.74 -17.59 13.33
CA CYS A 463 -18.46 -17.83 13.99
C CYS A 463 -17.31 -17.63 12.99
N THR A 464 -16.11 -17.24 13.45
CA THR A 464 -14.93 -17.10 12.59
C THR A 464 -14.15 -18.41 12.56
N ASP A 465 -13.50 -18.73 11.45
CA ASP A 465 -12.64 -19.92 11.37
C ASP A 465 -11.49 -19.83 12.39
N GLY A 466 -11.27 -20.91 13.13
CA GLY A 466 -10.23 -21.02 14.14
C GLY A 466 -10.42 -20.12 15.37
N SER A 467 -11.64 -19.66 15.68
CA SER A 467 -11.90 -18.77 16.82
C SER A 467 -12.42 -19.50 18.07
N TYR A 468 -12.24 -18.85 19.22
CA TYR A 468 -12.76 -19.28 20.51
C TYR A 468 -13.93 -18.40 20.95
N HIS A 469 -14.97 -19.02 21.53
CA HIS A 469 -16.16 -18.33 22.02
C HIS A 469 -16.55 -18.81 23.41
N LEU A 470 -16.74 -17.87 24.35
CA LEU A 470 -17.14 -18.18 25.72
C LEU A 470 -18.66 -17.99 25.88
N LYS A 471 -19.38 -19.07 26.19
CA LYS A 471 -20.84 -19.05 26.41
C LYS A 471 -21.18 -19.73 27.73
N ASN A 472 -21.82 -19.01 28.65
CA ASN A 472 -22.25 -19.54 29.95
C ASN A 472 -21.14 -20.29 30.73
N THR A 473 -19.90 -19.77 30.73
CA THR A 473 -18.68 -20.39 31.33
C THR A 473 -18.12 -21.62 30.62
N GLU A 474 -18.68 -22.02 29.48
CA GLU A 474 -18.12 -23.03 28.59
C GLU A 474 -17.38 -22.34 27.43
N LEU A 475 -16.19 -22.82 27.10
CA LEU A 475 -15.42 -22.33 25.96
C LEU A 475 -15.64 -23.27 24.76
N PHE A 476 -15.88 -22.69 23.60
CA PHE A 476 -16.07 -23.41 22.34
C PHE A 476 -14.99 -23.02 21.35
N TYR A 477 -14.50 -23.97 20.57
CA TYR A 477 -13.58 -23.75 19.46
C TYR A 477 -14.30 -24.05 18.14
N CYS A 478 -14.32 -23.07 17.24
CA CYS A 478 -14.94 -23.19 15.93
C CYS A 478 -13.83 -23.39 14.90
N GLU A 479 -13.64 -24.63 14.43
CA GLU A 479 -12.62 -24.93 13.42
C GLU A 479 -12.95 -24.24 12.08
N LYS A 480 -14.25 -24.23 11.72
CA LYS A 480 -14.75 -23.69 10.46
C LYS A 480 -16.16 -23.10 10.62
N GLN A 481 -16.42 -21.99 9.94
CA GLN A 481 -17.71 -21.31 9.89
C GLN A 481 -18.79 -22.23 9.28
N GLY A 482 -19.95 -22.27 9.95
CA GLY A 482 -21.08 -23.11 9.56
C GLY A 482 -21.01 -24.56 10.09
N ASP A 483 -19.91 -24.96 10.73
CA ASP A 483 -19.81 -26.24 11.44
C ASP A 483 -20.02 -26.03 12.96
N PRO A 484 -20.75 -26.93 13.66
CA PRO A 484 -20.92 -26.85 15.11
C PRO A 484 -19.58 -26.72 15.85
N CYS A 485 -19.46 -25.73 16.73
CA CYS A 485 -18.23 -25.51 17.48
C CYS A 485 -18.05 -26.59 18.55
N GLN A 486 -16.81 -27.01 18.75
CA GLN A 486 -16.47 -28.07 19.71
C GLN A 486 -16.27 -27.46 21.09
N SER A 487 -16.84 -28.06 22.14
CA SER A 487 -16.56 -27.60 23.50
C SER A 487 -15.13 -27.95 23.91
N VAL A 488 -14.45 -27.00 24.51
CA VAL A 488 -13.11 -27.13 25.04
C VAL A 488 -13.20 -27.74 26.43
N SER A 489 -12.59 -28.92 26.61
CA SER A 489 -12.63 -29.66 27.87
C SER A 489 -11.30 -29.68 28.63
N ASP A 490 -10.26 -29.09 28.05
CA ASP A 490 -8.92 -29.03 28.62
C ASP A 490 -8.78 -27.88 29.62
N VAL A 491 -7.96 -28.10 30.65
CA VAL A 491 -7.54 -27.07 31.61
C VAL A 491 -6.36 -26.33 31.01
N GLY A 492 -6.41 -25.00 30.89
CA GLY A 492 -5.37 -24.27 30.18
C GLY A 492 -5.71 -22.83 29.80
N TYR A 493 -4.82 -22.23 29.01
CA TYR A 493 -5.01 -20.96 28.31
C TYR A 493 -5.18 -21.19 26.81
N PHE A 494 -6.08 -20.43 26.20
CA PHE A 494 -6.41 -20.45 24.77
C PHE A 494 -6.35 -19.02 24.25
N ILE A 495 -5.33 -18.72 23.44
CA ILE A 495 -4.92 -17.37 23.11
C ILE A 495 -5.29 -17.08 21.66
N VAL A 496 -6.08 -16.03 21.42
CA VAL A 496 -6.32 -15.55 20.06
C VAL A 496 -5.24 -14.53 19.69
N ASP A 497 -5.04 -13.55 20.58
CA ASP A 497 -4.02 -12.50 20.51
C ASP A 497 -3.69 -11.98 21.92
N GLU A 498 -2.87 -10.92 22.01
CA GLU A 498 -2.43 -10.32 23.28
C GLU A 498 -3.54 -9.65 24.10
N THR A 499 -4.69 -9.36 23.47
CA THR A 499 -5.86 -8.73 24.10
C THR A 499 -6.99 -9.72 24.38
N THR A 500 -6.98 -10.86 23.68
CA THR A 500 -8.06 -11.86 23.70
C THR A 500 -7.51 -13.21 24.15
N ILE A 501 -7.53 -13.44 25.47
CA ILE A 501 -7.06 -14.68 26.10
C ILE A 501 -8.19 -15.31 26.91
N PHE A 502 -8.47 -16.57 26.64
CA PHE A 502 -9.39 -17.40 27.42
C PHE A 502 -8.61 -18.34 28.32
N PHE A 503 -9.22 -18.75 29.42
CA PHE A 503 -8.70 -19.80 30.29
C PHE A 503 -9.82 -20.74 30.73
N CYS A 504 -9.47 -21.99 30.99
CA CYS A 504 -10.34 -22.98 31.60
C CYS A 504 -9.63 -23.59 32.81
N LYS A 505 -10.32 -23.67 33.95
CA LYS A 505 -9.81 -24.23 35.21
C LYS A 505 -10.79 -25.25 35.79
N LYS A 506 -10.27 -26.24 36.52
CA LYS A 506 -11.11 -27.20 37.26
C LYS A 506 -11.49 -26.63 38.62
N ASN A 507 -12.80 -26.56 38.90
CA ASN A 507 -13.36 -26.28 40.22
C ASN A 507 -14.04 -27.55 40.75
N GLY A 508 -13.27 -28.43 41.39
CA GLY A 508 -13.75 -29.76 41.75
C GLY A 508 -13.91 -30.67 40.53
N ILE A 509 -15.16 -31.03 40.19
CA ILE A 509 -15.47 -31.86 39.00
C ILE A 509 -15.94 -31.05 37.79
N THR A 510 -16.23 -29.76 37.96
CA THR A 510 -16.68 -28.88 36.88
C THR A 510 -15.49 -28.15 36.26
N LEU A 511 -15.52 -27.98 34.94
CA LEU A 511 -14.62 -27.10 34.22
C LEU A 511 -15.30 -25.72 34.11
N GLU A 512 -14.62 -24.68 34.58
CA GLU A 512 -15.09 -23.30 34.47
C GLU A 512 -14.13 -22.54 33.56
N CYS A 513 -14.66 -21.95 32.49
CA CYS A 513 -13.89 -21.12 31.58
C CYS A 513 -14.24 -19.63 31.74
N GLY A 514 -13.29 -18.77 31.42
CA GLY A 514 -13.40 -17.32 31.50
C GLY A 514 -12.46 -16.63 30.50
N SER A 515 -12.56 -15.30 30.43
CA SER A 515 -11.61 -14.45 29.69
C SER A 515 -10.71 -13.70 30.66
N LEU A 516 -9.46 -13.47 30.25
CA LEU A 516 -8.50 -12.68 31.01
C LEU A 516 -8.63 -11.21 30.59
N ALA A 517 -9.16 -10.38 31.48
CA ALA A 517 -9.45 -8.98 31.16
C ALA A 517 -8.19 -8.12 30.96
N ASN A 518 -7.08 -8.47 31.62
CA ASN A 518 -5.82 -7.76 31.51
C ASN A 518 -4.66 -8.75 31.61
N VAL A 519 -3.69 -8.64 30.70
CA VAL A 519 -2.42 -9.37 30.75
C VAL A 519 -1.41 -8.52 31.51
N ALA A 520 -0.80 -9.05 32.56
CA ALA A 520 0.23 -8.34 33.31
C ALA A 520 1.43 -8.02 32.40
N ASN A 521 2.02 -6.84 32.54
CA ASN A 521 3.21 -6.42 31.78
C ASN A 521 4.36 -6.19 32.76
N GLU A 522 5.36 -7.06 32.73
CA GLU A 522 6.45 -7.10 33.69
C GLU A 522 7.79 -7.34 32.98
N GLU A 523 8.91 -7.01 33.62
CA GLU A 523 10.24 -7.29 33.06
C GLU A 523 10.64 -8.77 33.25
N ASN A 524 10.14 -9.43 34.30
CA ASN A 524 10.48 -10.81 34.65
C ASN A 524 9.28 -11.54 35.30
N CYS A 525 9.32 -12.87 35.29
CA CYS A 525 8.35 -13.69 36.02
C CYS A 525 8.55 -13.55 37.53
N SER A 526 7.49 -13.20 38.25
CA SER A 526 7.47 -13.19 39.72
C SER A 526 6.72 -14.39 40.29
N ASN A 527 6.86 -14.66 41.58
CA ASN A 527 6.02 -15.62 42.29
C ASN A 527 4.51 -15.39 42.11
N ALA A 528 4.09 -14.13 41.87
CA ALA A 528 2.69 -13.80 41.61
C ALA A 528 2.25 -14.18 40.18
N LEU A 529 3.17 -14.40 39.24
CA LEU A 529 2.86 -14.76 37.85
C LEU A 529 3.06 -16.23 37.54
N VAL A 530 3.60 -17.04 38.46
CA VAL A 530 3.78 -18.48 38.23
C VAL A 530 2.46 -19.15 37.87
N GLY A 531 2.43 -19.82 36.71
CA GLY A 531 1.25 -20.43 36.12
C GLY A 531 0.32 -19.47 35.38
N GLU A 532 0.71 -18.21 35.20
CA GLU A 532 -0.07 -17.17 34.51
C GLU A 532 0.63 -16.69 33.23
N VAL A 533 -0.18 -16.29 32.25
CA VAL A 533 0.30 -15.67 31.01
C VAL A 533 0.52 -14.18 31.26
N ALA A 534 1.67 -13.65 30.82
CA ALA A 534 2.07 -12.25 30.99
C ALA A 534 2.87 -11.75 29.77
N MET A 535 2.88 -10.44 29.56
CA MET A 535 3.81 -9.77 28.65
C MET A 535 5.13 -9.58 29.39
N ILE A 536 6.15 -10.37 29.03
CA ILE A 536 7.49 -10.29 29.62
C ILE A 536 8.44 -9.73 28.57
N ASN A 537 9.04 -8.57 28.85
CA ASN A 537 9.88 -7.84 27.88
C ASN A 537 9.19 -7.65 26.52
N SER A 538 7.92 -7.23 26.55
CA SER A 538 7.06 -7.06 25.36
C SER A 538 6.78 -8.35 24.57
N GLN A 539 6.96 -9.52 25.18
CA GLN A 539 6.66 -10.81 24.56
C GLN A 539 5.69 -11.63 25.41
N LEU A 540 4.59 -12.08 24.80
CA LEU A 540 3.61 -12.93 25.47
C LEU A 540 4.25 -14.26 25.89
N SER A 541 4.21 -14.57 27.19
CA SER A 541 4.93 -15.67 27.80
C SER A 541 4.10 -16.35 28.90
N ILE A 542 4.32 -17.63 29.15
CA ILE A 542 3.85 -18.33 30.36
C ILE A 542 4.98 -18.41 31.38
N CYS A 543 4.71 -18.04 32.63
CA CYS A 543 5.70 -18.11 33.71
C CYS A 543 5.66 -19.49 34.37
N VAL A 544 6.71 -20.30 34.17
CA VAL A 544 6.77 -21.67 34.70
C VAL A 544 7.38 -21.76 36.10
N SER A 545 8.22 -20.79 36.47
CA SER A 545 8.79 -20.61 37.81
C SER A 545 9.03 -19.12 38.09
N ASN A 546 9.56 -18.78 39.27
CA ASN A 546 10.15 -17.45 39.47
C ASN A 546 11.28 -17.27 38.45
N ASP A 547 11.31 -16.09 37.81
CA ASP A 547 12.30 -15.65 36.82
C ASP A 547 12.41 -16.47 35.52
N THR A 548 11.52 -17.45 35.28
CA THR A 548 11.57 -18.27 34.04
C THR A 548 10.34 -18.11 33.16
N PRO A 549 10.36 -17.16 32.20
CA PRO A 549 9.34 -17.05 31.16
C PRO A 549 9.59 -18.03 30.02
N ILE A 550 8.52 -18.63 29.51
CA ILE A 550 8.50 -19.37 28.24
C ILE A 550 7.74 -18.53 27.22
N PRO A 551 8.44 -17.88 26.27
CA PRO A 551 7.78 -17.11 25.23
C PRO A 551 6.94 -18.00 24.31
N LEU A 552 5.72 -17.56 24.00
CA LEU A 552 4.74 -18.33 23.23
C LEU A 552 5.02 -18.24 21.73
N THR A 553 6.08 -18.92 21.29
CA THR A 553 6.52 -18.98 19.89
C THR A 553 6.64 -20.42 19.41
N SER A 554 6.67 -20.62 18.09
CA SER A 554 6.85 -21.94 17.47
C SER A 554 8.13 -22.66 17.91
N SER A 555 9.19 -21.90 18.24
CA SER A 555 10.47 -22.45 18.72
C SER A 555 10.41 -23.03 20.14
N ASN A 556 9.42 -22.61 20.93
CA ASN A 556 9.24 -23.03 22.32
C ASN A 556 8.12 -24.06 22.48
N LYS A 557 7.72 -24.76 21.40
CA LYS A 557 6.78 -25.87 21.52
C LYS A 557 7.36 -27.00 22.36
N GLY A 558 6.52 -27.59 23.20
CA GLY A 558 6.87 -28.81 23.94
C GLY A 558 6.22 -28.90 25.32
N THR A 559 6.69 -29.89 26.07
CA THR A 559 6.20 -30.20 27.41
C THR A 559 7.10 -29.55 28.47
N TYR A 560 6.50 -28.81 29.40
CA TYR A 560 7.18 -28.09 30.47
C TYR A 560 6.57 -28.44 31.83
N ILE A 561 7.30 -28.19 32.92
CA ILE A 561 6.74 -28.20 34.28
C ILE A 561 6.56 -26.78 34.75
N VAL A 562 5.42 -26.53 35.39
CA VAL A 562 5.11 -25.28 36.08
C VAL A 562 5.02 -25.54 37.58
N TYR A 563 5.59 -24.63 38.37
CA TYR A 563 5.48 -24.67 39.84
C TYR A 563 4.04 -24.48 40.29
N GLY A 564 3.65 -25.22 41.34
CA GLY A 564 2.34 -25.04 41.94
C GLY A 564 2.24 -23.75 42.73
N LYS A 565 1.12 -23.04 42.56
CA LYS A 565 0.80 -21.81 43.28
C LYS A 565 -0.65 -21.84 43.69
N SER A 566 -0.94 -21.58 44.97
CA SER A 566 -2.31 -21.54 45.46
C SER A 566 -3.21 -20.65 44.58
N GLY A 567 -4.20 -21.27 43.94
CA GLY A 567 -5.16 -20.58 43.08
C GLY A 567 -4.77 -20.51 41.60
N ASP A 568 -3.70 -21.20 41.17
CA ASP A 568 -3.37 -21.34 39.75
C ASP A 568 -4.49 -22.03 38.97
N ILE A 569 -4.58 -21.73 37.66
CA ILE A 569 -5.63 -22.27 36.79
C ILE A 569 -5.50 -23.78 36.55
N PHE A 570 -4.29 -24.32 36.73
CA PHE A 570 -3.97 -25.73 36.51
C PHE A 570 -4.38 -26.61 37.70
N GLY A 571 -4.79 -26.00 38.81
CA GLY A 571 -5.23 -26.68 40.02
C GLY A 571 -4.09 -27.40 40.75
N ILE A 572 -2.88 -26.85 40.73
CA ILE A 572 -1.69 -27.41 41.41
C ILE A 572 -1.73 -27.01 42.89
N ASN A 573 -2.85 -27.35 43.53
CA ASN A 573 -3.19 -26.98 44.90
C ASN A 573 -3.42 -28.28 45.69
N GLY A 574 -2.42 -28.74 46.47
CA GLY A 574 -2.61 -29.92 47.32
C GLY A 574 -1.35 -30.40 48.03
N ALA A 575 -1.52 -31.02 49.20
CA ALA A 575 -0.44 -31.70 49.91
C ALA A 575 0.16 -32.78 49.00
N GLY A 576 1.43 -32.61 48.61
CA GLY A 576 2.13 -33.52 47.70
C GLY A 576 1.95 -33.24 46.20
N LYS A 577 1.50 -32.04 45.81
CA LYS A 577 1.57 -31.54 44.42
C LYS A 577 2.44 -30.30 44.41
N GLU A 578 3.66 -30.44 43.88
CA GLU A 578 4.63 -29.34 43.81
C GLU A 578 4.69 -28.73 42.41
N TYR A 579 4.36 -29.52 41.37
CA TYR A 579 4.43 -29.10 39.98
C TYR A 579 3.26 -29.65 39.15
N GLY A 580 2.98 -29.00 38.02
CA GLY A 580 2.07 -29.47 36.97
C GLY A 580 2.81 -29.61 35.63
N ILE A 581 2.50 -30.62 34.85
CA ILE A 581 3.02 -30.80 33.49
C ILE A 581 2.09 -30.09 32.52
N ILE A 582 2.60 -29.12 31.79
CA ILE A 582 1.85 -28.40 30.76
C ILE A 582 2.43 -28.67 29.37
N ASN A 583 1.56 -28.71 28.37
CA ASN A 583 1.95 -28.67 26.97
C ASN A 583 1.82 -27.22 26.48
N VAL A 584 2.87 -26.70 25.85
CA VAL A 584 2.89 -25.39 25.21
C VAL A 584 2.94 -25.62 23.70
N ASP A 585 1.89 -25.23 23.00
CA ASP A 585 1.79 -25.27 21.54
C ASP A 585 1.39 -23.90 21.01
N GLU A 586 2.37 -22.99 20.96
CA GLU A 586 2.18 -21.57 20.61
C GLU A 586 1.07 -20.90 21.44
N LYS A 587 -0.14 -20.82 20.87
CA LYS A 587 -1.31 -20.13 21.41
C LYS A 587 -2.16 -20.99 22.34
N ILE A 588 -1.80 -22.26 22.53
CA ILE A 588 -2.53 -23.20 23.39
C ILE A 588 -1.59 -23.69 24.48
N ILE A 589 -1.98 -23.51 25.75
CA ILE A 589 -1.24 -24.00 26.91
C ILE A 589 -2.18 -24.86 27.72
N THR A 590 -1.98 -26.18 27.78
CA THR A 590 -2.90 -27.10 28.47
C THR A 590 -2.20 -27.97 29.50
N LEU A 591 -2.91 -28.31 30.58
CA LEU A 591 -2.46 -29.30 31.55
C LEU A 591 -2.41 -30.67 30.88
N HIS A 592 -1.23 -31.27 30.82
CA HIS A 592 -1.01 -32.56 30.18
C HIS A 592 -1.40 -33.71 31.12
N GLN A 593 -2.71 -33.84 31.41
CA GLN A 593 -3.24 -34.79 32.40
C GLN A 593 -2.89 -36.24 32.09
N ASN A 594 -2.76 -36.61 30.81
CA ASN A 594 -2.46 -37.96 30.39
C ASN A 594 -0.97 -38.19 30.09
N TYR A 595 -0.08 -37.29 30.53
CA TYR A 595 1.35 -37.42 30.28
C TYR A 595 1.90 -38.73 30.84
N ASN A 596 2.60 -39.49 29.99
CA ASN A 596 3.23 -40.75 30.34
C ASN A 596 4.47 -40.98 29.46
N ASN A 597 5.66 -40.92 30.06
CA ASN A 597 6.92 -41.22 29.37
C ASN A 597 7.33 -42.70 29.48
N HIS A 598 6.47 -43.56 30.05
CA HIS A 598 6.74 -44.95 30.36
C HIS A 598 7.98 -45.17 31.24
N LEU A 599 8.35 -44.17 32.04
CA LEU A 599 9.41 -44.25 33.05
C LEU A 599 8.79 -44.10 34.44
N LYS A 600 9.54 -44.51 35.47
CA LYS A 600 9.12 -44.30 36.86
C LYS A 600 9.10 -42.82 37.24
N TYR A 601 10.02 -42.05 36.65
CA TYR A 601 10.20 -40.63 36.95
C TYR A 601 10.18 -39.79 35.66
N VAL A 602 9.79 -38.53 35.82
CA VAL A 602 9.90 -37.49 34.81
C VAL A 602 11.15 -36.68 35.10
N TYR A 603 11.99 -36.50 34.08
CA TYR A 603 13.23 -35.74 34.17
C TYR A 603 13.05 -34.38 33.50
N VAL A 604 13.55 -33.34 34.14
CA VAL A 604 13.34 -31.94 33.74
C VAL A 604 14.66 -31.22 33.71
N ASP A 605 14.91 -30.49 32.63
CA ASP A 605 16.06 -29.62 32.52
C ASP A 605 15.75 -28.23 33.11
N GLN A 606 16.25 -27.95 34.32
CA GLN A 606 16.12 -26.67 35.02
C GLN A 606 17.25 -25.68 34.67
N SER A 607 18.16 -26.02 33.75
CA SER A 607 19.20 -25.08 33.31
C SER A 607 18.59 -23.85 32.65
N GLU A 608 19.36 -22.76 32.55
CA GLU A 608 18.94 -21.54 31.83
C GLU A 608 18.52 -21.83 30.37
N THR A 609 19.12 -22.85 29.75
CA THR A 609 18.78 -23.31 28.40
C THR A 609 17.56 -24.22 28.36
N GLY A 610 17.39 -25.07 29.37
CA GLY A 610 16.31 -26.04 29.47
C GLY A 610 14.98 -25.43 29.88
N LYS A 611 15.01 -24.38 30.71
CA LYS A 611 13.82 -23.63 31.18
C LYS A 611 12.66 -24.53 31.63
N TYR A 612 12.96 -25.53 32.45
CA TYR A 612 11.96 -26.50 32.95
C TYR A 612 11.29 -27.36 31.87
N LYS A 613 11.94 -27.56 30.73
CA LYS A 613 11.44 -28.47 29.69
C LYS A 613 11.60 -29.93 30.13
N VAL A 614 10.57 -30.73 29.86
CA VAL A 614 10.59 -32.17 30.11
C VAL A 614 11.48 -32.87 29.10
N LEU A 615 12.32 -33.79 29.58
CA LEU A 615 13.13 -34.66 28.73
C LEU A 615 12.31 -35.88 28.29
N GLU A 616 12.00 -35.95 27.00
CA GLU A 616 11.27 -37.07 26.40
C GLU A 616 12.17 -38.31 26.23
N LYS A 617 11.56 -39.50 26.20
CA LYS A 617 12.29 -40.76 26.02
C LYS A 617 12.74 -40.91 24.56
N GLY A 618 14.04 -41.10 24.32
CA GLY A 618 14.60 -41.41 22.98
C GLY A 618 15.46 -40.32 22.35
N ILE A 619 15.53 -39.14 22.96
CA ILE A 619 16.65 -38.20 22.75
C ILE A 619 17.88 -38.79 23.46
N SER A 620 19.02 -38.85 22.76
CA SER A 620 20.16 -39.75 22.98
C SER A 620 20.94 -39.61 24.31
N THR A 621 20.42 -38.88 25.28
CA THR A 621 21.08 -38.58 26.55
C THR A 621 20.05 -38.62 27.68
N CYS A 622 19.64 -39.82 28.12
CA CYS A 622 19.19 -39.94 29.51
C CYS A 622 20.38 -39.52 30.38
N PRO A 623 20.27 -38.46 31.21
CA PRO A 623 21.38 -38.02 32.05
C PRO A 623 21.80 -39.18 32.94
N THR A 624 23.03 -39.65 32.78
CA THR A 624 23.58 -40.76 33.58
C THR A 624 24.12 -40.27 34.92
N ASP A 625 24.42 -38.98 35.01
CA ASP A 625 24.81 -38.29 36.24
C ASP A 625 23.72 -37.30 36.65
N LYS A 626 23.35 -37.28 37.93
CA LYS A 626 22.45 -36.28 38.55
C LYS A 626 23.18 -34.92 38.62
N ASP A 627 23.54 -34.36 37.49
CA ASP A 627 24.22 -33.07 37.41
C ASP A 627 23.34 -31.93 37.94
N ASN A 628 24.00 -30.87 38.42
CA ASN A 628 23.39 -29.64 38.93
C ASN A 628 22.53 -28.99 37.83
N GLY A 629 21.22 -29.25 37.83
CA GLY A 629 20.29 -28.71 36.83
C GLY A 629 19.18 -29.67 36.41
N MET A 630 19.22 -30.93 36.84
CA MET A 630 18.16 -31.89 36.55
C MET A 630 17.20 -32.08 37.74
N LEU A 631 15.89 -31.97 37.47
CA LEU A 631 14.84 -32.34 38.43
C LEU A 631 14.30 -33.73 38.12
N GLU A 632 14.21 -34.57 39.14
CA GLU A 632 13.58 -35.89 39.08
C GLU A 632 12.23 -35.82 39.79
N LEU A 633 11.14 -36.15 39.10
CA LEU A 633 9.78 -36.00 39.59
C LEU A 633 8.98 -37.30 39.51
N GLU A 634 8.21 -37.61 40.55
CA GLU A 634 7.17 -38.64 40.51
C GLU A 634 5.85 -37.98 40.08
N CYS A 635 5.37 -38.33 38.89
CA CYS A 635 4.21 -37.68 38.28
C CYS A 635 3.03 -38.65 38.11
N SER A 636 1.82 -38.16 38.35
CA SER A 636 0.56 -38.88 38.14
C SER A 636 -0.53 -37.90 37.72
N ASN A 637 -1.22 -38.21 36.63
CA ASN A 637 -2.29 -37.39 36.05
C ASN A 637 -1.87 -35.94 35.75
N GLY A 638 -0.64 -35.74 35.25
CA GLY A 638 -0.07 -34.42 34.97
C GLY A 638 0.36 -33.62 36.21
N PHE A 639 0.24 -34.16 37.43
CA PHE A 639 0.73 -33.53 38.65
C PHE A 639 1.98 -34.25 39.16
N CYS A 640 2.95 -33.50 39.67
CA CYS A 640 4.25 -34.02 40.06
C CYS A 640 4.67 -33.57 41.45
N LYS A 641 5.56 -34.36 42.06
CA LYS A 641 6.25 -34.06 43.30
C LYS A 641 7.66 -34.60 43.28
N THR A 642 8.53 -34.06 44.13
CA THR A 642 9.83 -34.67 44.40
C THR A 642 9.65 -36.07 45.05
N PRO A 643 10.44 -37.09 44.64
CA PRO A 643 10.42 -38.40 45.27
C PRO A 643 10.78 -38.30 46.76
N ALA A 644 10.11 -39.08 47.62
CA ALA A 644 10.48 -39.18 49.03
C ALA A 644 11.90 -39.74 49.16
N ALA A 645 12.75 -39.06 49.94
CA ALA A 645 14.15 -39.41 50.18
C ALA A 645 14.32 -40.74 50.94
#